data_AF-A0A7W7MHS2-F1
#
_entry.id   AF-A0A7W7MHS2-F1
#
_cell.length_a   1.000
_cell.length_b   1.000
_cell.length_c   1.000
_cell.angle_alpha   90.00
_cell.angle_beta   90.00
_cell.angle_gamma   90.00
#
_symmetry.space_group_name_H-M   'P 1'
#
loop_
_entity.id
_entity.type
_entity.pdbx_description
1 polymer ?
#
loop_
_entity_poly.entity_id
_entity_poly.type
_entity_poly.pdbx_seq_one_letter_code
_entity_poly.pdbx_strand_id
1 'polypeptide(L)'
;MRFRRGLTALAAALLVVPMTPGAAHADPAYPFRDPSLPLAARVDDLVGRLTLDEKISLLHQYQPAIPRLGIGLFKTGTEALHGVAWSNDYRDNSAKIDATATVFPQAVGLASTWDPELITRVGDAVGDELRGFHAQDPAVWGLNAWAPVVNLLRDPRWGRNEEGYSEDPLLSGAIATAYGKGLAGDDPDHLKVAPTLKHYAAYNNETLRDRTSSNVPQRVLNEYDRKPFEIALRNGAATGVMASYNLINGRPATVDPDLGRLLRDWSDQRLFNVSDAWAPTNLTGSQAYFVTQAEANAATVKAGLDSFTVNDANGAPTVTAIKEALAQGLLAESDIDASVGNALSIRFRLGEFDPDGGPYADITPSVIDSPAHRALARETAGEASVLLKNNGILPLKAGGSVAVVGPTADKLYSDWYGGQLPYRVSVLDGVTERASSVATSTGTDRIALKDVATGRYVAALDSAVLGTTAESGPAAQFDSVDWGDGVSTLRNVANGKLVTYGWGPFVANSDEPNGWFVQQQFKIEDQGDGTVVLRYAGYETQEPWFPDTDYVTVGADGNLTLGATSAATRFTRELLVDGVAEAAAQAKKAQTAVVVVGSDPFVAGREAHDRVSTDLGARQEALIKAVRAANPRTVVVLQTSYPQTVNWAQQHVPGILWTTHAGAETGHAVADVLYGDVNPSGRLTQTWYASTAQLPGDLLQYDIIGTNQTYLYSEAKPLYAFGHGLSYTTFRYGVPVVRNGKVSLTVTNAGKRAGDEVVQLYTHQRTSRDETANKQLRGFRKVSLAAGQSKTVTFDLKPSDLARWDQTRQRWVVETSVHDVLLGSSSSDIRQRATLAVQGETIPVRDLSVTTRAETFDAYAGVKLLDESKASGTVVGASAAGDWIAFEDAALRGGTTFTARASGAGTIEVRLGSPTGRLLGTATLADTGGVYTYATVTATLARFSGRQDVYLVPGPGLRLATFSIG
;
A
#
# COMPACT_ATOMS: atom_id res chain seq x y z
N MET A 1 61.27 -8.35 -48.79
CA MET A 1 62.50 -7.63 -49.20
C MET A 1 62.25 -6.13 -49.03
N ARG A 2 63.24 -5.39 -48.54
CA ARG A 2 63.15 -4.00 -48.03
C ARG A 2 62.98 -2.92 -49.12
N PHE A 3 62.66 -1.72 -48.62
CA PHE A 3 62.91 -0.34 -49.12
C PHE A 3 61.79 0.31 -49.94
N ARG A 4 61.09 1.33 -49.43
CA ARG A 4 61.43 2.75 -49.10
C ARG A 4 61.51 3.68 -50.32
N ARG A 5 60.61 4.68 -50.26
CA ARG A 5 60.72 6.12 -50.61
C ARG A 5 60.53 6.57 -52.07
N GLY A 6 59.53 7.45 -52.23
CA GLY A 6 59.50 8.63 -53.10
C GLY A 6 58.41 9.57 -52.54
N LEU A 7 58.76 10.64 -51.82
CA LEU A 7 58.97 12.03 -52.28
C LEU A 7 57.74 12.70 -52.91
N THR A 8 57.32 13.73 -52.17
CA THR A 8 56.21 14.69 -52.26
C THR A 8 56.21 15.59 -53.48
N ALA A 9 55.01 15.98 -53.94
CA ALA A 9 54.70 17.36 -54.35
C ALA A 9 53.20 17.68 -54.15
N LEU A 10 52.97 18.89 -53.64
CA LEU A 10 51.73 19.51 -53.14
C LEU A 10 50.69 19.81 -54.23
N ALA A 11 49.40 19.69 -53.89
CA ALA A 11 48.31 20.51 -54.43
C ALA A 11 47.32 20.82 -53.31
N ALA A 12 47.01 22.11 -53.12
CA ALA A 12 46.09 22.62 -52.11
C ALA A 12 44.64 22.42 -52.56
N ALA A 13 43.82 21.81 -51.70
CA ALA A 13 42.36 21.78 -51.80
C ALA A 13 41.79 22.31 -50.47
N LEU A 14 40.81 23.21 -50.58
CA LEU A 14 40.12 23.83 -49.45
C LEU A 14 39.44 22.77 -48.56
N LEU A 15 39.78 22.79 -47.26
CA LEU A 15 39.07 22.08 -46.20
C LEU A 15 37.89 22.94 -45.73
N VAL A 16 36.68 22.46 -45.98
CA VAL A 16 35.49 22.83 -45.19
C VAL A 16 35.63 22.14 -43.84
N VAL A 17 35.86 22.91 -42.79
CA VAL A 17 35.87 22.43 -41.40
C VAL A 17 34.41 22.35 -40.93
N PRO A 18 33.94 21.21 -40.38
CA PRO A 18 32.65 21.17 -39.72
C PRO A 18 32.73 22.02 -38.44
N MET A 19 31.87 23.03 -38.31
CA MET A 19 31.71 23.77 -37.05
C MET A 19 31.17 22.82 -35.99
N THR A 20 32.00 22.49 -35.00
CA THR A 20 31.54 21.94 -33.72
C THR A 20 30.66 22.99 -33.04
N PRO A 21 29.46 22.63 -32.53
CA PRO A 21 28.70 23.54 -31.68
C PRO A 21 29.56 23.84 -30.44
N GLY A 22 29.76 25.13 -30.14
CA GLY A 22 30.48 25.54 -28.95
C GLY A 22 29.70 25.14 -27.70
N ALA A 23 30.39 24.53 -26.72
CA ALA A 23 29.84 24.31 -25.39
C ALA A 23 29.34 25.64 -24.81
N ALA A 24 28.05 25.71 -24.47
CA ALA A 24 27.48 26.84 -23.76
C ALA A 24 28.24 26.99 -22.44
N HIS A 25 29.00 28.08 -22.29
CA HIS A 25 29.70 28.37 -21.05
C HIS A 25 28.69 28.91 -20.02
N ALA A 26 28.71 28.37 -18.80
CA ALA A 26 27.93 28.88 -17.67
C ALA A 26 28.30 30.36 -17.40
N ASP A 27 27.29 31.20 -17.13
CA ASP A 27 27.49 32.60 -16.75
C ASP A 27 28.22 32.67 -15.40
N PRO A 28 29.43 33.27 -15.30
CA PRO A 28 30.17 33.39 -14.05
C PRO A 28 29.40 34.10 -12.93
N ALA A 29 28.34 34.84 -13.25
CA ALA A 29 27.46 35.49 -12.27
C ALA A 29 26.53 34.53 -11.51
N TYR A 30 26.33 33.31 -12.00
CA TYR A 30 25.41 32.30 -11.45
C TYR A 30 26.09 30.94 -11.25
N PRO A 31 26.94 30.77 -10.22
CA PRO A 31 27.60 29.51 -9.89
C PRO A 31 26.66 28.32 -9.78
N PHE A 32 25.42 28.51 -9.30
CA PHE A 32 24.44 27.41 -9.24
C PHE A 32 24.15 26.76 -10.60
N ARG A 33 24.42 27.42 -11.74
CA ARG A 33 24.25 26.86 -13.09
C ARG A 33 25.46 26.12 -13.63
N ASP A 34 26.56 26.06 -12.88
CA ASP A 34 27.75 25.33 -13.28
C ASP A 34 27.65 23.86 -12.80
N PRO A 35 27.40 22.90 -13.71
CA PRO A 35 27.28 21.49 -13.33
C PRO A 35 28.61 20.87 -12.88
N SER A 36 29.75 21.56 -13.03
CA SER A 36 31.03 21.09 -12.52
C SER A 36 31.24 21.33 -11.02
N LEU A 37 30.39 22.15 -10.39
CA LEU A 37 30.44 22.41 -8.95
C LEU A 37 29.69 21.33 -8.15
N PRO A 38 30.12 21.03 -6.91
CA PRO A 38 29.39 20.12 -6.03
C PRO A 38 27.93 20.57 -5.84
N LEU A 39 27.00 19.62 -5.87
CA LEU A 39 25.56 19.88 -5.75
C LEU A 39 25.22 20.77 -4.54
N ALA A 40 25.80 20.50 -3.37
CA ALA A 40 25.57 21.30 -2.17
C ALA A 40 25.95 22.77 -2.37
N ALA A 41 27.07 23.06 -3.03
CA ALA A 41 27.49 24.43 -3.30
C ALA A 41 26.54 25.15 -4.27
N ARG A 42 26.02 24.44 -5.28
CA ARG A 42 25.02 24.97 -6.23
C ARG A 42 23.71 25.29 -5.51
N VAL A 43 23.24 24.40 -4.65
CA VAL A 43 22.03 24.59 -3.84
C VAL A 43 22.19 25.78 -2.90
N ASP A 44 23.29 25.85 -2.15
CA ASP A 44 23.52 26.92 -1.18
C ASP A 44 23.66 28.30 -1.84
N ASP A 45 24.32 28.38 -3.01
CA ASP A 45 24.38 29.62 -3.81
C ASP A 45 22.97 30.05 -4.26
N LEU A 46 22.13 29.11 -4.72
CA LEU A 46 20.77 29.44 -5.14
C LEU A 46 19.88 29.87 -3.97
N VAL A 47 19.94 29.15 -2.83
CA VAL A 47 19.19 29.51 -1.61
C VAL A 47 19.59 30.91 -1.13
N GLY A 48 20.89 31.22 -1.11
CA GLY A 48 21.40 32.53 -0.69
C GLY A 48 21.00 33.68 -1.60
N ARG A 49 20.57 33.39 -2.83
CA ARG A 49 20.09 34.40 -3.79
C ARG A 49 18.60 34.65 -3.71
N LEU A 50 17.80 33.75 -3.13
CA LEU A 50 16.36 33.90 -2.98
C LEU A 50 16.03 34.95 -1.92
N THR A 51 15.01 35.76 -2.17
CA THR A 51 14.39 36.59 -1.13
C THR A 51 13.58 35.70 -0.19
N LEU A 52 13.31 36.18 1.02
CA LEU A 52 12.48 35.45 1.98
C LEU A 52 11.09 35.10 1.41
N ASP A 53 10.46 36.01 0.66
CA ASP A 53 9.14 35.78 0.07
C ASP A 53 9.18 34.67 -1.00
N GLU A 54 10.22 34.65 -1.82
CA GLU A 54 10.44 33.56 -2.79
C GLU A 54 10.70 32.24 -2.07
N LYS A 55 11.55 32.21 -1.03
CA LYS A 55 11.78 30.99 -0.21
C LYS A 55 10.48 30.42 0.35
N ILE A 56 9.65 31.26 0.97
CA ILE A 56 8.37 30.84 1.56
C ILE A 56 7.42 30.29 0.48
N SER A 57 7.39 30.89 -0.71
CA SER A 57 6.55 30.42 -1.82
C SER A 57 6.89 29.00 -2.30
N LEU A 58 8.12 28.52 -2.06
CA LEU A 58 8.56 27.20 -2.48
C LEU A 58 8.15 26.09 -1.50
N LEU A 59 7.51 26.42 -0.37
CA LEU A 59 7.01 25.42 0.59
C LEU A 59 5.65 24.82 0.18
N HIS A 60 4.93 25.43 -0.77
CA HIS A 60 3.65 24.91 -1.24
C HIS A 60 3.85 23.83 -2.32
N GLN A 61 2.87 22.92 -2.49
CA GLN A 61 2.91 21.88 -3.52
C GLN A 61 3.12 22.44 -4.94
N TYR A 62 2.55 23.61 -5.24
CA TYR A 62 2.82 24.36 -6.46
C TYR A 62 3.80 25.49 -6.16
N GLN A 63 5.06 25.28 -6.55
CA GLN A 63 6.14 26.22 -6.42
C GLN A 63 6.17 27.15 -7.64
N PRO A 64 5.92 28.46 -7.48
CA PRO A 64 5.84 29.37 -8.60
C PRO A 64 7.19 29.54 -9.30
N ALA A 65 7.16 29.92 -10.58
CA ALA A 65 8.35 30.33 -11.30
C ALA A 65 8.97 31.58 -10.66
N ILE A 66 10.30 31.69 -10.70
CA ILE A 66 11.05 32.87 -10.25
C ILE A 66 11.87 33.40 -11.44
N PRO A 67 11.27 34.26 -12.28
CA PRO A 67 11.86 34.65 -13.56
C PRO A 67 13.24 35.32 -13.45
N ARG A 68 13.48 36.10 -12.38
CA ARG A 68 14.77 36.81 -12.20
C ARG A 68 15.97 35.88 -12.03
N LEU A 69 15.74 34.63 -11.60
CA LEU A 69 16.77 33.59 -11.46
C LEU A 69 16.62 32.49 -12.52
N GLY A 70 15.59 32.59 -13.38
CA GLY A 70 15.27 31.58 -14.39
C GLY A 70 14.85 30.24 -13.78
N ILE A 71 14.17 30.27 -12.62
CA ILE A 71 13.61 29.07 -11.98
C ILE A 71 12.21 28.84 -12.55
N GLY A 72 11.95 27.61 -13.01
CA GLY A 72 10.65 27.22 -13.56
C GLY A 72 9.58 26.99 -12.50
N LEU A 73 8.34 26.82 -12.96
CA LEU A 73 7.28 26.24 -12.12
C LEU A 73 7.70 24.81 -11.75
N PHE A 74 7.51 24.44 -10.49
CA PHE A 74 7.67 23.06 -10.04
C PHE A 74 6.43 22.66 -9.27
N LYS A 75 6.01 21.40 -9.41
CA LYS A 75 4.94 20.85 -8.61
C LYS A 75 5.35 19.54 -7.97
N THR A 76 4.93 19.35 -6.74
CA THR A 76 4.96 18.04 -6.09
C THR A 76 3.75 17.24 -6.56
N GLY A 77 3.94 15.92 -6.71
CA GLY A 77 2.84 15.01 -7.00
C GLY A 77 2.57 14.77 -8.47
N THR A 78 2.90 13.57 -8.89
CA THR A 78 2.28 12.83 -9.98
C THR A 78 2.18 11.38 -9.54
N GLU A 79 1.01 10.78 -9.74
CA GLU A 79 0.76 9.42 -9.29
C GLU A 79 1.33 8.42 -10.29
N ALA A 80 2.10 7.46 -9.77
CA ALA A 80 2.88 6.54 -10.58
C ALA A 80 3.02 5.17 -9.90
N LEU A 81 1.94 4.65 -9.28
CA LEU A 81 1.99 3.46 -8.42
C LEU A 81 2.40 2.20 -9.19
N HIS A 82 1.84 1.98 -10.39
CA HIS A 82 2.10 0.83 -11.26
C HIS A 82 1.95 1.20 -12.75
N GLY A 83 2.46 2.37 -13.12
CA GLY A 83 2.13 3.08 -14.35
C GLY A 83 1.85 4.55 -14.04
N VAL A 84 2.05 5.46 -14.99
CA VAL A 84 1.65 6.87 -14.80
C VAL A 84 0.12 6.89 -14.72
N ALA A 85 -0.42 7.35 -13.60
CA ALA A 85 -1.84 7.22 -13.30
C ALA A 85 -2.60 8.51 -13.57
N TRP A 86 -2.23 9.57 -12.84
CA TRP A 86 -2.86 10.87 -12.98
C TRP A 86 -1.99 11.96 -12.34
N SER A 87 -2.33 13.20 -12.69
CA SER A 87 -1.77 14.39 -12.08
C SER A 87 -2.85 15.47 -11.98
N ASN A 88 -2.46 16.68 -11.61
CA ASN A 88 -3.37 17.81 -11.44
C ASN A 88 -2.89 19.01 -12.26
N ASP A 89 -3.81 19.70 -12.93
CA ASP A 89 -3.52 20.93 -13.65
C ASP A 89 -3.65 22.14 -12.72
N TYR A 90 -2.52 22.79 -12.42
CA TYR A 90 -2.49 23.97 -11.56
C TYR A 90 -3.25 25.17 -12.17
N ARG A 91 -3.39 25.21 -13.50
CA ARG A 91 -4.06 26.30 -14.24
C ARG A 91 -5.59 26.19 -14.15
N ASP A 92 -6.09 25.01 -13.81
CA ASP A 92 -7.51 24.69 -13.68
C ASP A 92 -7.85 24.24 -12.26
N ASN A 93 -7.42 25.02 -11.27
CA ASN A 93 -7.69 24.80 -9.85
C ASN A 93 -7.41 23.36 -9.36
N SER A 94 -6.28 22.77 -9.79
CA SER A 94 -5.89 21.38 -9.49
C SER A 94 -6.83 20.30 -10.02
N ALA A 95 -7.57 20.57 -11.10
CA ALA A 95 -8.37 19.56 -11.77
C ALA A 95 -7.53 18.31 -12.08
N LYS A 96 -8.07 17.13 -11.72
CA LYS A 96 -7.41 15.84 -11.96
C LYS A 96 -7.41 15.51 -13.45
N ILE A 97 -6.25 15.11 -13.96
CA ILE A 97 -6.04 14.66 -15.33
C ILE A 97 -5.52 13.22 -15.29
N ASP A 98 -6.28 12.30 -15.86
CA ASP A 98 -5.88 10.89 -15.98
C ASP A 98 -4.91 10.69 -17.15
N ALA A 99 -3.83 9.94 -16.91
CA ALA A 99 -2.91 9.52 -17.96
C ALA A 99 -3.54 8.36 -18.75
N THR A 100 -3.33 8.33 -20.06
CA THR A 100 -3.61 7.14 -20.89
C THR A 100 -2.26 6.55 -21.30
N ALA A 101 -1.85 5.48 -20.64
CA ALA A 101 -0.47 5.01 -20.62
C ALA A 101 -0.37 3.50 -20.34
N THR A 102 0.83 2.96 -20.27
CA THR A 102 1.01 1.55 -19.88
C THR A 102 0.62 1.38 -18.41
N VAL A 103 -0.30 0.45 -18.14
CA VAL A 103 -0.67 0.05 -16.78
C VAL A 103 -0.13 -1.35 -16.53
N PHE A 104 0.75 -1.48 -15.55
CA PHE A 104 1.34 -2.73 -15.10
C PHE A 104 0.43 -3.40 -14.05
N PRO A 105 0.72 -4.63 -13.61
CA PRO A 105 0.02 -5.20 -12.46
C PRO A 105 0.02 -4.28 -11.25
N GLN A 106 -1.12 -4.24 -10.56
CA GLN A 106 -1.26 -3.53 -9.29
C GLN A 106 -0.10 -3.88 -8.35
N ALA A 107 0.26 -3.00 -7.41
CA ALA A 107 1.51 -3.10 -6.63
C ALA A 107 1.73 -4.47 -5.97
N VAL A 108 0.69 -5.06 -5.35
CA VAL A 108 0.76 -6.42 -4.78
C VAL A 108 1.10 -7.49 -5.84
N GLY A 109 0.70 -7.29 -7.10
CA GLY A 109 1.05 -8.11 -8.26
C GLY A 109 2.50 -7.93 -8.69
N LEU A 110 3.02 -6.70 -8.70
CA LEU A 110 4.46 -6.43 -8.92
C LEU A 110 5.31 -7.19 -7.90
N ALA A 111 4.94 -7.12 -6.62
CA ALA A 111 5.64 -7.86 -5.57
C ALA A 111 5.47 -9.38 -5.70
N SER A 112 4.34 -9.86 -6.24
CA SER A 112 4.09 -11.29 -6.48
C SER A 112 5.01 -11.92 -7.52
N THR A 113 5.73 -11.12 -8.32
CA THR A 113 6.82 -11.61 -9.20
C THR A 113 8.02 -12.13 -8.41
N TRP A 114 8.24 -11.61 -7.19
CA TRP A 114 9.44 -11.82 -6.37
C TRP A 114 10.75 -11.57 -7.15
N ASP A 115 10.71 -10.63 -8.08
CA ASP A 115 11.76 -10.38 -9.07
C ASP A 115 12.15 -8.89 -9.11
N PRO A 116 13.10 -8.47 -8.25
CA PRO A 116 13.59 -7.10 -8.22
C PRO A 116 14.15 -6.63 -9.56
N GLU A 117 14.73 -7.52 -10.39
CA GLU A 117 15.30 -7.13 -11.69
C GLU A 117 14.18 -6.77 -12.67
N LEU A 118 13.10 -7.56 -12.71
CA LEU A 118 11.91 -7.24 -13.47
C LEU A 118 11.27 -5.94 -12.97
N ILE A 119 11.16 -5.73 -11.66
CA ILE A 119 10.54 -4.52 -11.10
C ILE A 119 11.38 -3.27 -11.35
N THR A 120 12.70 -3.36 -11.44
CA THR A 120 13.53 -2.24 -11.90
C THR A 120 13.22 -1.87 -13.35
N ARG A 121 13.03 -2.85 -14.25
CA ARG A 121 12.61 -2.58 -15.64
C ARG A 121 11.22 -1.93 -15.70
N VAL A 122 10.30 -2.36 -14.84
CA VAL A 122 8.96 -1.75 -14.74
C VAL A 122 9.08 -0.29 -14.28
N GLY A 123 9.82 -0.02 -13.20
CA GLY A 123 10.03 1.36 -12.73
C GLY A 123 10.71 2.24 -13.79
N ASP A 124 11.66 1.69 -14.55
CA ASP A 124 12.35 2.38 -15.65
C ASP A 124 11.37 2.79 -16.77
N ALA A 125 10.51 1.88 -17.21
CA ALA A 125 9.47 2.16 -18.19
C ALA A 125 8.48 3.23 -17.71
N VAL A 126 8.06 3.17 -16.43
CA VAL A 126 7.19 4.21 -15.85
C VAL A 126 7.90 5.56 -15.78
N GLY A 127 9.20 5.57 -15.46
CA GLY A 127 10.02 6.78 -15.48
C GLY A 127 10.13 7.41 -16.87
N ASP A 128 10.29 6.58 -17.90
CA ASP A 128 10.29 7.02 -19.31
C ASP A 128 8.95 7.62 -19.71
N GLU A 129 7.83 6.94 -19.40
CA GLU A 129 6.50 7.46 -19.72
C GLU A 129 6.20 8.77 -18.98
N LEU A 130 6.62 8.91 -17.72
CA LEU A 130 6.44 10.16 -16.98
C LEU A 130 7.28 11.31 -17.58
N ARG A 131 8.51 11.04 -18.04
CA ARG A 131 9.29 12.01 -18.82
C ARG A 131 8.61 12.35 -20.15
N GLY A 132 8.03 11.36 -20.83
CA GLY A 132 7.21 11.56 -22.02
C GLY A 132 6.03 12.49 -21.80
N PHE A 133 5.27 12.31 -20.71
CA PHE A 133 4.17 13.20 -20.31
C PHE A 133 4.67 14.59 -19.91
N HIS A 134 5.77 14.66 -19.15
CA HIS A 134 6.41 15.94 -18.78
C HIS A 134 6.83 16.75 -20.01
N ALA A 135 7.34 16.08 -21.05
CA ALA A 135 7.69 16.73 -22.32
C ALA A 135 6.46 17.25 -23.09
N GLN A 136 5.27 16.67 -22.88
CA GLN A 136 4.02 17.20 -23.45
C GLN A 136 3.55 18.46 -22.73
N ASP A 137 3.46 18.39 -21.40
CA ASP A 137 3.02 19.51 -20.57
C ASP A 137 3.64 19.43 -19.15
N PRO A 138 4.77 20.10 -18.91
CA PRO A 138 5.46 20.05 -17.62
C PRO A 138 4.69 20.80 -16.51
N ALA A 139 3.69 21.60 -16.87
CA ALA A 139 2.81 22.26 -15.92
C ALA A 139 1.77 21.31 -15.31
N VAL A 140 1.39 20.25 -16.03
CA VAL A 140 0.49 19.19 -15.53
C VAL A 140 1.30 18.06 -14.90
N TRP A 141 2.30 17.56 -15.63
CA TRP A 141 3.03 16.35 -15.29
C TRP A 141 4.34 16.68 -14.60
N GLY A 142 4.35 16.67 -13.27
CA GLY A 142 5.55 16.89 -12.47
C GLY A 142 6.43 15.65 -12.39
N LEU A 143 7.73 15.84 -12.19
CA LEU A 143 8.69 14.73 -12.06
C LEU A 143 8.94 14.28 -10.62
N ASN A 144 8.17 14.79 -9.64
CA ASN A 144 8.12 14.23 -8.30
C ASN A 144 6.98 13.21 -8.23
N ALA A 145 7.35 11.92 -8.23
CA ALA A 145 6.39 10.82 -8.26
C ALA A 145 6.00 10.38 -6.84
N TRP A 146 4.71 10.26 -6.57
CA TRP A 146 4.16 9.77 -5.30
C TRP A 146 4.06 8.23 -5.29
N ALA A 147 5.20 7.59 -5.51
CA ALA A 147 5.37 6.16 -5.47
C ALA A 147 6.83 5.83 -5.08
N PRO A 148 7.07 4.64 -4.50
CA PRO A 148 6.10 3.58 -4.18
C PRO A 148 5.38 3.72 -2.82
N VAL A 149 4.27 2.97 -2.67
CA VAL A 149 3.59 2.74 -1.38
C VAL A 149 4.27 1.57 -0.67
N VAL A 150 4.75 1.78 0.55
CA VAL A 150 5.53 0.77 1.30
C VAL A 150 4.91 0.36 2.63
N ASN A 151 3.72 0.87 2.94
CA ASN A 151 2.93 0.39 4.08
C ASN A 151 2.70 -1.11 3.96
N LEU A 152 2.79 -1.82 5.09
CA LEU A 152 2.74 -3.27 5.12
C LEU A 152 1.30 -3.77 5.08
N LEU A 153 1.06 -4.87 4.38
CA LEU A 153 -0.27 -5.49 4.23
C LEU A 153 -0.66 -6.26 5.49
N ARG A 154 -0.70 -5.57 6.65
CA ARG A 154 -0.96 -6.15 7.97
C ARG A 154 -2.33 -6.82 8.04
N ASP A 155 -3.36 -6.13 7.55
CA ASP A 155 -4.75 -6.57 7.60
C ASP A 155 -5.37 -6.46 6.20
N PRO A 156 -5.84 -7.58 5.60
CA PRO A 156 -6.34 -7.59 4.23
C PRO A 156 -7.65 -6.83 4.05
N ARG A 157 -8.28 -6.37 5.14
CA ARG A 157 -9.47 -5.51 5.09
C ARG A 157 -9.13 -4.05 4.83
N TRP A 158 -7.87 -3.63 4.95
CA TRP A 158 -7.46 -2.26 4.66
C TRP A 158 -7.87 -1.87 3.24
N GLY A 159 -8.58 -0.75 3.10
CA GLY A 159 -9.13 -0.29 1.83
C GLY A 159 -8.09 0.02 0.76
N ARG A 160 -6.82 0.21 1.12
CA ARG A 160 -5.71 0.40 0.16
C ARG A 160 -4.71 -0.76 0.18
N ASN A 161 -5.13 -1.94 0.63
CA ASN A 161 -4.29 -3.13 0.70
C ASN A 161 -3.71 -3.54 -0.66
N GLU A 162 -4.35 -3.19 -1.77
CA GLU A 162 -3.81 -3.47 -3.09
C GLU A 162 -2.57 -2.66 -3.47
N GLU A 163 -2.39 -1.49 -2.85
CA GLU A 163 -1.33 -0.55 -3.17
C GLU A 163 -0.01 -0.91 -2.48
N GLY A 164 -0.05 -1.69 -1.39
CA GLY A 164 1.16 -2.17 -0.73
C GLY A 164 1.75 -3.41 -1.41
N TYR A 165 3.04 -3.66 -1.17
CA TYR A 165 3.73 -4.79 -1.78
C TYR A 165 3.55 -6.11 -1.03
N SER A 166 3.64 -6.09 0.31
CA SER A 166 3.69 -7.30 1.12
C SER A 166 3.35 -7.03 2.60
N GLU A 167 2.92 -8.08 3.31
CA GLU A 167 2.90 -8.10 4.78
C GLU A 167 4.31 -8.23 5.38
N ASP A 168 5.34 -8.48 4.57
CA ASP A 168 6.72 -8.68 5.02
C ASP A 168 7.59 -7.42 4.80
N PRO A 169 8.31 -6.93 5.83
CA PRO A 169 9.18 -5.76 5.70
C PRO A 169 10.32 -5.89 4.69
N LEU A 170 10.94 -7.08 4.60
CA LEU A 170 12.07 -7.28 3.70
C LEU A 170 11.61 -7.30 2.24
N LEU A 171 10.52 -8.01 1.94
CA LEU A 171 9.96 -8.05 0.59
C LEU A 171 9.46 -6.67 0.15
N SER A 172 8.69 -5.97 0.98
CA SER A 172 8.21 -4.62 0.68
C SER A 172 9.38 -3.65 0.44
N GLY A 173 10.40 -3.67 1.31
CA GLY A 173 11.60 -2.85 1.12
C GLY A 173 12.38 -3.18 -0.15
N ALA A 174 12.50 -4.47 -0.51
CA ALA A 174 13.24 -4.90 -1.71
C ALA A 174 12.53 -4.51 -3.01
N ILE A 175 11.21 -4.72 -3.10
CA ILE A 175 10.41 -4.36 -4.28
C ILE A 175 10.31 -2.83 -4.42
N ALA A 176 10.09 -2.11 -3.32
CA ALA A 176 10.14 -0.64 -3.33
C ALA A 176 11.49 -0.11 -3.77
N THR A 177 12.58 -0.73 -3.33
CA THR A 177 13.94 -0.38 -3.76
C THR A 177 14.10 -0.55 -5.27
N ALA A 178 13.64 -1.69 -5.81
CA ALA A 178 13.72 -1.98 -7.23
C ALA A 178 12.92 -0.98 -8.07
N TYR A 179 11.66 -0.73 -7.69
CA TYR A 179 10.77 0.18 -8.42
C TYR A 179 11.27 1.63 -8.35
N GLY A 180 11.64 2.11 -7.16
CA GLY A 180 12.17 3.44 -6.95
C GLY A 180 13.47 3.71 -7.71
N LYS A 181 14.38 2.72 -7.79
CA LYS A 181 15.60 2.83 -8.61
C LYS A 181 15.28 2.87 -10.11
N GLY A 182 14.32 2.06 -10.58
CA GLY A 182 13.86 2.12 -11.96
C GLY A 182 13.33 3.52 -12.30
N LEU A 183 12.45 4.07 -11.46
CA LEU A 183 11.93 5.43 -11.62
C LEU A 183 13.04 6.49 -11.62
N ALA A 184 14.01 6.36 -10.72
CA ALA A 184 15.11 7.32 -10.57
C ALA A 184 16.10 7.29 -11.75
N GLY A 185 16.18 6.18 -12.50
CA GLY A 185 17.20 5.97 -13.52
C GLY A 185 18.56 5.59 -12.93
N ASP A 186 19.54 5.36 -13.80
CA ASP A 186 20.85 4.81 -13.45
C ASP A 186 21.98 5.85 -13.41
N ASP A 187 21.71 7.09 -13.83
CA ASP A 187 22.67 8.20 -13.68
C ASP A 187 22.94 8.50 -12.19
N PRO A 188 24.21 8.56 -11.76
CA PRO A 188 24.56 8.75 -10.36
C PRO A 188 24.30 10.17 -9.83
N ASP A 189 24.31 11.16 -10.71
CA ASP A 189 24.22 12.58 -10.35
C ASP A 189 22.84 13.19 -10.69
N HIS A 190 22.08 12.55 -11.59
CA HIS A 190 20.77 12.99 -12.06
C HIS A 190 19.65 12.00 -11.75
N LEU A 191 18.42 12.49 -11.80
CA LEU A 191 17.20 11.75 -11.60
C LEU A 191 16.37 11.78 -12.89
N LYS A 192 15.97 10.60 -13.37
CA LYS A 192 14.92 10.49 -14.39
C LYS A 192 13.61 10.98 -13.79
N VAL A 193 13.21 10.44 -12.65
CA VAL A 193 12.07 10.90 -11.83
C VAL A 193 12.53 10.96 -10.38
N ALA A 194 11.93 11.82 -9.56
CA ALA A 194 12.19 11.91 -8.12
C ALA A 194 11.12 11.10 -7.33
N PRO A 195 11.39 9.85 -6.91
CA PRO A 195 10.41 9.01 -6.22
C PRO A 195 10.22 9.46 -4.76
N THR A 196 9.00 9.31 -4.24
CA THR A 196 8.62 9.67 -2.87
C THR A 196 7.91 8.48 -2.23
N LEU A 197 8.49 7.91 -1.15
CA LEU A 197 7.86 6.79 -0.44
C LEU A 197 6.60 7.26 0.28
N LYS A 198 5.54 6.45 0.31
CA LYS A 198 4.35 6.77 1.10
C LYS A 198 3.75 5.55 1.79
N HIS A 199 3.03 5.70 2.90
CA HIS A 199 2.76 6.90 3.68
C HIS A 199 3.41 6.71 5.06
N TYR A 200 4.30 7.61 5.44
CA TYR A 200 5.08 7.52 6.66
C TYR A 200 4.26 8.02 7.86
N ALA A 201 3.85 7.18 8.82
CA ALA A 201 4.03 5.72 8.91
C ALA A 201 2.84 5.04 9.61
N ALA A 202 2.86 3.71 9.72
CA ALA A 202 1.83 2.89 10.38
C ALA A 202 0.40 3.25 9.94
N TYR A 203 0.21 3.36 8.63
CA TYR A 203 -1.01 3.78 7.98
C TYR A 203 -1.60 2.61 7.18
N ASN A 204 -2.56 1.92 7.79
CA ASN A 204 -3.27 0.77 7.19
C ASN A 204 -4.76 0.75 7.57
N ASN A 205 -5.38 1.93 7.63
CA ASN A 205 -6.83 2.09 7.78
C ASN A 205 -7.29 3.35 7.03
N GLU A 206 -8.47 3.30 6.46
CA GLU A 206 -9.03 4.38 5.64
C GLU A 206 -10.16 5.12 6.34
N THR A 207 -11.04 4.40 7.03
CA THR A 207 -12.17 5.03 7.73
C THR A 207 -11.66 5.91 8.87
N LEU A 208 -12.03 7.19 8.84
CA LEU A 208 -11.58 8.22 9.79
C LEU A 208 -10.04 8.28 9.93
N ARG A 209 -9.32 8.03 8.83
CA ARG A 209 -7.85 7.98 8.79
C ARG A 209 -7.12 9.20 9.34
N ASP A 210 -7.76 10.37 9.32
CA ASP A 210 -7.21 11.62 9.84
C ASP A 210 -7.45 11.80 11.35
N ARG A 211 -8.35 11.01 11.96
CA ARG A 211 -8.73 11.10 13.39
C ARG A 211 -8.36 9.86 14.20
N THR A 212 -8.05 8.77 13.53
CA THR A 212 -7.64 7.52 14.14
C THR A 212 -6.18 7.58 14.56
N SER A 213 -5.85 6.85 15.62
CA SER A 213 -4.48 6.71 16.11
C SER A 213 -4.05 5.26 16.03
N SER A 214 -2.99 5.00 15.28
CA SER A 214 -2.29 3.72 15.29
C SER A 214 -1.60 3.56 16.64
N ASN A 215 -2.06 2.62 17.45
CA ASN A 215 -1.49 2.30 18.76
C ASN A 215 -0.40 1.23 18.57
N VAL A 216 0.83 1.67 18.30
CA VAL A 216 1.94 0.81 17.87
C VAL A 216 3.01 0.73 18.97
N PRO A 217 3.19 -0.44 19.63
CA PRO A 217 4.28 -0.63 20.58
C PRO A 217 5.65 -0.35 19.95
N GLN A 218 6.59 0.16 20.75
CA GLN A 218 7.91 0.58 20.26
C GLN A 218 8.63 -0.52 19.48
N ARG A 219 8.53 -1.78 19.94
CA ARG A 219 9.12 -2.93 19.27
C ARG A 219 8.53 -3.15 17.88
N VAL A 220 7.21 -3.13 17.74
CA VAL A 220 6.52 -3.27 16.45
C VAL A 220 6.92 -2.14 15.50
N LEU A 221 6.91 -0.89 16.01
CA LEU A 221 7.27 0.27 15.21
C LEU A 221 8.69 0.16 14.61
N ASN A 222 9.65 -0.37 15.37
CA ASN A 222 11.05 -0.53 14.94
C ASN A 222 11.29 -1.79 14.08
N GLU A 223 10.67 -2.92 14.44
CA GLU A 223 10.89 -4.21 13.75
C GLU A 223 10.04 -4.36 12.48
N TYR A 224 8.93 -3.60 12.36
CA TYR A 224 7.92 -3.78 11.31
C TYR A 224 7.64 -2.48 10.54
N ASP A 225 6.88 -1.52 11.10
CA ASP A 225 6.33 -0.37 10.33
C ASP A 225 7.37 0.57 9.73
N ARG A 226 8.48 0.82 10.45
CA ARG A 226 9.59 1.66 9.95
C ARG A 226 10.50 0.94 8.97
N LYS A 227 10.53 -0.39 9.02
CA LYS A 227 11.56 -1.18 8.38
C LYS A 227 11.57 -1.11 6.84
N PRO A 228 10.44 -1.13 6.11
CA PRO A 228 10.47 -1.01 4.65
C PRO A 228 10.98 0.37 4.20
N PHE A 229 10.67 1.45 4.94
CA PHE A 229 11.20 2.79 4.68
C PHE A 229 12.71 2.84 4.89
N GLU A 230 13.21 2.27 5.99
CA GLU A 230 14.66 2.17 6.25
C GLU A 230 15.37 1.45 5.10
N ILE A 231 14.85 0.30 4.66
CA ILE A 231 15.45 -0.47 3.56
C ILE A 231 15.51 0.37 2.28
N ALA A 232 14.40 0.99 1.88
CA ALA A 232 14.35 1.76 0.64
C ALA A 232 15.26 3.01 0.68
N LEU A 233 15.24 3.78 1.77
CA LEU A 233 16.05 4.99 1.91
C LEU A 233 17.55 4.68 1.97
N ARG A 234 17.96 3.65 2.73
CA ARG A 234 19.37 3.22 2.80
C ARG A 234 19.92 2.71 1.48
N ASN A 235 19.04 2.28 0.57
CA ASN A 235 19.41 1.85 -0.77
C ASN A 235 19.28 2.96 -1.83
N GLY A 236 18.98 4.20 -1.41
CA GLY A 236 18.88 5.36 -2.30
C GLY A 236 17.69 5.30 -3.27
N ALA A 237 16.62 4.58 -2.91
CA ALA A 237 15.49 4.33 -3.81
C ALA A 237 14.48 5.47 -3.91
N ALA A 238 14.59 6.49 -3.06
CA ALA A 238 13.66 7.60 -3.02
C ALA A 238 14.35 8.90 -2.60
N THR A 239 13.69 10.00 -2.92
CA THR A 239 14.14 11.38 -2.67
C THR A 239 13.46 12.03 -1.46
N GLY A 240 12.56 11.31 -0.80
CA GLY A 240 11.83 11.77 0.36
C GLY A 240 10.70 10.80 0.71
N VAL A 241 9.92 11.18 1.73
CA VAL A 241 8.70 10.47 2.09
C VAL A 241 7.50 11.41 2.13
N MET A 242 6.30 10.86 1.96
CA MET A 242 5.04 11.51 2.23
C MET A 242 4.57 11.13 3.63
N ALA A 243 4.36 12.11 4.51
CA ALA A 243 3.80 11.87 5.85
C ALA A 243 2.31 11.51 5.77
N SER A 244 1.87 10.51 6.53
CA SER A 244 0.49 9.99 6.51
C SER A 244 -0.53 10.89 7.23
N TYR A 245 -1.80 10.52 7.12
CA TYR A 245 -2.92 11.22 7.76
C TYR A 245 -3.07 10.97 9.26
N ASN A 246 -2.82 9.73 9.69
CA ASN A 246 -3.17 9.24 11.00
C ASN A 246 -2.31 9.84 12.11
N LEU A 247 -2.77 9.62 13.33
CA LEU A 247 -1.93 9.76 14.51
C LEU A 247 -1.14 8.47 14.72
N ILE A 248 0.11 8.57 15.12
CA ILE A 248 0.95 7.47 15.56
C ILE A 248 1.17 7.67 17.05
N ASN A 249 0.64 6.76 17.86
CA ASN A 249 0.71 6.87 19.32
C ASN A 249 0.28 8.27 19.82
N GLY A 250 -0.84 8.78 19.31
CA GLY A 250 -1.41 10.08 19.69
C GLY A 250 -0.77 11.33 19.06
N ARG A 251 0.28 11.20 18.23
CA ARG A 251 0.88 12.33 17.50
C ARG A 251 0.52 12.29 16.01
N PRO A 252 0.02 13.36 15.39
CA PRO A 252 -0.16 13.40 13.94
C PRO A 252 1.14 13.14 13.18
N ALA A 253 1.11 12.28 12.17
CA ALA A 253 2.31 11.91 11.42
C ALA A 253 2.97 13.09 10.69
N THR A 254 2.20 14.13 10.33
CA THR A 254 2.71 15.38 9.72
C THR A 254 3.65 16.19 10.61
N VAL A 255 3.65 15.93 11.93
CA VAL A 255 4.58 16.53 12.90
C VAL A 255 5.44 15.48 13.60
N ASP A 256 5.61 14.30 13.00
CA ASP A 256 6.45 13.26 13.58
C ASP A 256 7.95 13.62 13.46
N PRO A 257 8.72 13.59 14.56
CA PRO A 257 10.12 13.99 14.56
C PRO A 257 11.05 13.05 13.77
N ASP A 258 10.60 11.87 13.36
CA ASP A 258 11.37 10.98 12.50
C ASP A 258 11.68 11.63 11.14
N LEU A 259 10.76 12.46 10.60
CA LEU A 259 10.91 13.13 9.30
C LEU A 259 12.20 13.98 9.24
N GLY A 260 12.54 14.63 10.35
CA GLY A 260 13.70 15.51 10.51
C GLY A 260 14.92 14.84 11.11
N ARG A 261 14.80 13.59 11.58
CA ARG A 261 15.88 12.88 12.28
C ARG A 261 16.09 11.50 11.65
N LEU A 262 15.31 10.52 12.09
CA LEU A 262 15.51 9.11 11.78
C LEU A 262 15.56 8.83 10.27
N LEU A 263 14.67 9.44 9.48
CA LEU A 263 14.67 9.27 8.03
C LEU A 263 15.92 9.84 7.36
N ARG A 264 16.41 10.97 7.87
CA ARG A 264 17.60 11.63 7.37
C ARG A 264 18.87 10.83 7.75
N ASP A 265 18.87 10.11 8.88
CA ASP A 265 19.92 9.16 9.26
C ASP A 265 19.97 7.89 8.36
N TRP A 266 18.92 7.65 7.57
CA TRP A 266 18.84 6.53 6.65
C TRP A 266 19.20 6.88 5.21
N SER A 267 19.51 8.15 4.91
CA SER A 267 19.88 8.59 3.58
C SER A 267 21.16 9.41 3.61
N ASP A 268 22.04 9.15 2.65
CA ASP A 268 23.22 9.99 2.41
C ASP A 268 22.89 11.23 1.55
N GLN A 269 21.64 11.38 1.12
CA GLN A 269 21.15 12.46 0.25
C GLN A 269 20.18 13.37 1.00
N ARG A 270 20.03 14.62 0.55
CA ARG A 270 18.97 15.50 1.06
C ARG A 270 17.60 14.90 0.71
N LEU A 271 16.76 14.74 1.73
CA LEU A 271 15.38 14.31 1.57
C LEU A 271 14.46 15.52 1.45
N PHE A 272 13.52 15.45 0.51
CA PHE A 272 12.42 16.39 0.32
C PHE A 272 11.11 15.71 0.72
N ASN A 273 10.72 15.90 1.97
CA ASN A 273 9.53 15.27 2.53
C ASN A 273 8.28 16.10 2.22
N VAL A 274 7.19 15.45 1.87
CA VAL A 274 5.92 16.11 1.51
C VAL A 274 4.81 15.69 2.47
N SER A 275 3.74 16.46 2.56
CA SER A 275 2.53 16.01 3.24
C SER A 275 1.64 15.21 2.30
N ASP A 276 0.84 14.31 2.84
CA ASP A 276 -0.36 13.84 2.15
C ASP A 276 -1.33 15.01 1.91
N ALA A 277 -2.25 14.85 0.96
CA ALA A 277 -3.15 15.90 0.51
C ALA A 277 -4.11 16.32 1.64
N TRP A 278 -4.17 17.61 1.95
CA TRP A 278 -4.95 18.19 3.06
C TRP A 278 -4.48 17.83 4.49
N ALA A 279 -3.47 16.98 4.66
CA ALA A 279 -3.00 16.58 5.99
C ALA A 279 -2.52 17.75 6.88
N PRO A 280 -1.85 18.80 6.36
CA PRO A 280 -1.46 19.96 7.18
C PRO A 280 -2.64 20.77 7.74
N THR A 281 -3.78 20.79 7.05
CA THR A 281 -4.99 21.46 7.56
C THR A 281 -5.73 20.62 8.59
N ASN A 282 -5.52 19.30 8.63
CA ASN A 282 -6.11 18.44 9.64
C ASN A 282 -5.63 18.81 11.05
N LEU A 283 -4.39 19.30 11.17
CA LEU A 283 -3.77 19.73 12.44
C LEU A 283 -4.59 20.78 13.20
N THR A 284 -5.27 21.68 12.49
CA THR A 284 -6.17 22.70 13.08
C THR A 284 -7.65 22.35 12.89
N GLY A 285 -7.96 21.54 11.86
CA GLY A 285 -9.29 21.03 11.57
C GLY A 285 -9.61 19.75 12.34
N SER A 286 -9.70 18.63 11.63
CA SER A 286 -10.25 17.38 12.16
C SER A 286 -9.47 16.77 13.34
N GLN A 287 -8.18 17.03 13.46
CA GLN A 287 -7.35 16.57 14.58
C GLN A 287 -7.37 17.54 15.75
N ALA A 288 -7.68 18.82 15.51
CA ALA A 288 -7.67 19.89 16.50
C ALA A 288 -6.43 19.89 17.42
N TYR A 289 -5.27 19.55 16.84
CA TYR A 289 -4.02 19.34 17.57
C TYR A 289 -3.29 20.66 17.85
N PHE A 290 -3.41 21.65 16.95
CA PHE A 290 -2.95 23.03 17.14
C PHE A 290 -4.11 24.02 17.06
N VAL A 291 -3.96 25.17 17.72
CA VAL A 291 -5.02 26.20 17.76
C VAL A 291 -5.00 27.05 16.50
N THR A 292 -3.81 27.36 15.98
CA THR A 292 -3.64 28.22 14.80
C THR A 292 -2.83 27.53 13.71
N GLN A 293 -3.06 27.95 12.46
CA GLN A 293 -2.32 27.40 11.33
C GLN A 293 -0.84 27.82 11.36
N ALA A 294 -0.51 28.99 11.93
CA ALA A 294 0.87 29.42 12.12
C ALA A 294 1.65 28.47 13.04
N GLU A 295 1.05 28.07 14.18
CA GLU A 295 1.63 27.06 15.08
C GLU A 295 1.77 25.70 14.40
N ALA A 296 0.73 25.26 13.69
CA ALA A 296 0.73 23.99 12.98
C ALA A 296 1.83 23.94 11.91
N ASN A 297 1.89 24.93 11.02
CA ASN A 297 2.88 24.97 9.95
C ASN A 297 4.31 25.11 10.50
N ALA A 298 4.50 25.87 11.59
CA ALA A 298 5.79 25.94 12.25
C ALA A 298 6.25 24.58 12.79
N ALA A 299 5.35 23.84 13.44
CA ALA A 299 5.64 22.49 13.93
C ALA A 299 5.93 21.52 12.79
N THR A 300 5.18 21.59 11.69
CA THR A 300 5.38 20.77 10.49
C THR A 300 6.77 20.98 9.87
N VAL A 301 7.20 22.24 9.66
CA VAL A 301 8.54 22.54 9.14
C VAL A 301 9.62 22.03 10.11
N LYS A 302 9.48 22.28 11.41
CA LYS A 302 10.44 21.82 12.43
C LYS A 302 10.51 20.30 12.57
N ALA A 303 9.42 19.60 12.30
CA ALA A 303 9.40 18.14 12.28
C ALA A 303 10.20 17.59 11.09
N GLY A 304 10.41 18.38 10.03
CA GLY A 304 11.22 18.02 8.87
C GLY A 304 10.40 17.74 7.60
N LEU A 305 9.18 18.26 7.52
CA LEU A 305 8.33 18.23 6.32
C LEU A 305 8.56 19.52 5.51
N ASP A 306 8.83 19.35 4.21
CA ASP A 306 9.36 20.40 3.34
C ASP A 306 8.33 20.98 2.35
N SER A 307 7.26 20.23 2.02
CA SER A 307 6.21 20.67 1.08
C SER A 307 4.79 20.39 1.56
N PHE A 308 3.96 21.44 1.56
CA PHE A 308 2.57 21.44 2.00
C PHE A 308 1.63 21.18 0.81
N THR A 309 0.97 20.02 0.83
CA THR A 309 -0.04 19.62 -0.15
C THR A 309 -1.44 20.02 0.34
N VAL A 310 -1.83 21.28 0.16
CA VAL A 310 -3.09 21.86 0.68
C VAL A 310 -3.61 22.99 -0.19
N ASN A 311 -4.90 23.32 -0.08
CA ASN A 311 -5.49 24.52 -0.68
C ASN A 311 -5.37 24.59 -2.23
N ASP A 312 -5.32 23.43 -2.88
CA ASP A 312 -5.29 23.29 -4.34
C ASP A 312 -4.18 24.15 -4.98
N ALA A 313 -4.52 24.97 -5.98
CA ALA A 313 -3.55 25.86 -6.65
C ALA A 313 -3.22 27.11 -5.83
N ASN A 314 -3.93 27.38 -4.73
CA ASN A 314 -3.81 28.62 -3.96
C ASN A 314 -2.83 28.48 -2.79
N GLY A 315 -1.58 28.84 -3.00
CA GLY A 315 -0.55 28.83 -1.95
C GLY A 315 -0.64 29.97 -0.92
N ALA A 316 -1.54 30.96 -1.10
CA ALA A 316 -1.60 32.13 -0.22
C ALA A 316 -1.87 31.81 1.28
N PRO A 317 -2.72 30.83 1.65
CA PRO A 317 -2.91 30.45 3.04
C PRO A 317 -1.61 29.91 3.68
N THR A 318 -0.88 29.04 2.99
CA THR A 318 0.40 28.51 3.44
C THR A 318 1.42 29.63 3.64
N VAL A 319 1.56 30.52 2.67
CA VAL A 319 2.47 31.69 2.74
C VAL A 319 2.13 32.58 3.93
N THR A 320 0.84 32.86 4.14
CA THR A 320 0.36 33.70 5.24
C THR A 320 0.71 33.09 6.59
N ALA A 321 0.41 31.80 6.78
CA ALA A 321 0.68 31.09 8.03
C ALA A 321 2.19 31.00 8.34
N ILE A 322 3.04 30.79 7.32
CA ILE A 322 4.50 30.77 7.50
C ILE A 322 5.05 32.16 7.86
N LYS A 323 4.57 33.23 7.21
CA LYS A 323 4.95 34.60 7.55
C LYS A 323 4.54 34.97 8.98
N GLU A 324 3.34 34.56 9.39
CA GLU A 324 2.87 34.75 10.76
C GLU A 324 3.73 33.97 11.76
N ALA A 325 4.08 32.71 11.47
CA ALA A 325 4.97 31.91 12.30
C ALA A 325 6.36 32.56 12.47
N LEU A 326 6.94 33.11 11.41
CA LEU A 326 8.20 33.87 11.47
C LEU A 326 8.05 35.14 12.34
N ALA A 327 6.96 35.90 12.15
CA ALA A 327 6.70 37.11 12.94
C ALA A 327 6.51 36.82 14.44
N GLN A 328 5.96 35.66 14.79
CA GLN A 328 5.81 35.18 16.16
C GLN A 328 7.09 34.55 16.73
N GLY A 329 8.16 34.40 15.94
CA GLY A 329 9.40 33.72 16.34
C GLY A 329 9.26 32.20 16.49
N LEU A 330 8.19 31.62 15.94
CA LEU A 330 7.98 30.17 15.91
C LEU A 330 8.86 29.48 14.89
N LEU A 331 9.31 30.19 13.86
CA LEU A 331 10.29 29.76 12.87
C LEU A 331 11.43 30.78 12.77
N ALA A 332 12.62 30.31 12.39
CA ALA A 332 13.70 31.14 11.89
C ALA A 332 13.79 31.02 10.36
N GLU A 333 14.37 32.02 9.68
CA GLU A 333 14.62 31.94 8.23
C GLU A 333 15.47 30.71 7.86
N SER A 334 16.39 30.29 8.74
CA SER A 334 17.20 29.08 8.56
C SER A 334 16.36 27.79 8.47
N ASP A 335 15.19 27.75 9.13
CA ASP A 335 14.27 26.61 9.02
C ASP A 335 13.69 26.53 7.60
N ILE A 336 13.38 27.71 7.01
CA ILE A 336 12.90 27.82 5.63
C ILE A 336 14.01 27.47 4.64
N ASP A 337 15.23 27.96 4.86
CA ASP A 337 16.41 27.66 4.02
C ASP A 337 16.68 26.16 3.93
N ALA A 338 16.54 25.44 5.05
CA ALA A 338 16.70 23.99 5.08
C ALA A 338 15.68 23.29 4.16
N SER A 339 14.39 23.62 4.27
CA SER A 339 13.34 23.02 3.44
C SER A 339 13.44 23.40 1.98
N VAL A 340 13.73 24.67 1.67
CA VAL A 340 13.93 25.14 0.30
C VAL A 340 15.14 24.46 -0.34
N GLY A 341 16.24 24.31 0.38
CA GLY A 341 17.40 23.59 -0.13
C GLY A 341 17.12 22.12 -0.41
N ASN A 342 16.23 21.47 0.36
CA ASN A 342 15.79 20.09 0.10
C ASN A 342 15.01 20.00 -1.22
N ALA A 343 14.06 20.92 -1.43
CA ALA A 343 13.29 21.01 -2.67
C ALA A 343 14.19 21.30 -3.89
N LEU A 344 15.10 22.26 -3.77
CA LEU A 344 16.02 22.61 -4.85
C LEU A 344 16.99 21.46 -5.16
N SER A 345 17.42 20.70 -4.15
CA SER A 345 18.31 19.55 -4.34
C SER A 345 17.76 18.52 -5.33
N ILE A 346 16.45 18.25 -5.31
CA ILE A 346 15.85 17.32 -6.29
C ILE A 346 15.70 17.98 -7.66
N ARG A 347 15.42 19.29 -7.72
CA ARG A 347 15.26 20.04 -8.97
C ARG A 347 16.57 20.14 -9.75
N PHE A 348 17.70 20.35 -9.06
CA PHE A 348 19.03 20.23 -9.65
C PHE A 348 19.26 18.85 -10.26
N ARG A 349 19.01 17.79 -9.49
CA ARG A 349 19.21 16.41 -9.96
C ARG A 349 18.25 16.04 -11.09
N LEU A 350 17.06 16.66 -11.19
CA LEU A 350 16.15 16.46 -12.32
C LEU A 350 16.60 17.15 -13.63
N GLY A 351 17.69 17.93 -13.58
CA GLY A 351 18.31 18.59 -14.73
C GLY A 351 17.81 20.02 -15.00
N GLU A 352 16.94 20.60 -14.15
CA GLU A 352 16.31 21.90 -14.42
C GLU A 352 17.32 23.04 -14.66
N PHE A 353 18.46 22.98 -13.98
CA PHE A 353 19.46 24.04 -14.00
C PHE A 353 20.69 23.71 -14.87
N ASP A 354 20.65 22.58 -15.58
CA ASP A 354 21.75 22.18 -16.45
C ASP A 354 21.53 22.76 -17.86
N PRO A 355 22.58 23.20 -18.56
CA PRO A 355 22.44 23.90 -19.85
C PRO A 355 21.70 23.11 -20.94
N ASP A 356 21.73 21.77 -20.88
CA ASP A 356 21.11 20.83 -21.80
C ASP A 356 19.89 20.09 -21.21
N GLY A 357 19.53 20.39 -19.96
CA GLY A 357 18.43 19.70 -19.24
C GLY A 357 18.79 18.34 -18.65
N GLY A 358 20.07 17.94 -18.71
CA GLY A 358 20.56 16.69 -18.16
C GLY A 358 20.32 15.45 -19.05
N PRO A 359 20.72 14.25 -18.60
CA PRO A 359 20.80 13.04 -19.43
C PRO A 359 19.45 12.49 -19.91
N TYR A 360 18.34 12.94 -19.31
CA TYR A 360 16.98 12.47 -19.62
C TYR A 360 16.15 13.48 -20.43
N ALA A 361 16.73 14.60 -20.86
CA ALA A 361 16.01 15.67 -21.55
C ALA A 361 15.43 15.27 -22.91
N ASP A 362 16.05 14.30 -23.60
CA ASP A 362 15.66 13.86 -24.95
C ASP A 362 14.52 12.82 -24.98
N ILE A 363 13.99 12.40 -23.82
CA ILE A 363 12.85 11.48 -23.76
C ILE A 363 11.61 12.22 -24.25
N THR A 364 11.00 11.72 -25.33
CA THR A 364 9.84 12.35 -25.97
C THR A 364 8.55 11.56 -25.69
N PRO A 365 7.36 12.12 -26.01
CA PRO A 365 6.10 11.43 -25.79
C PRO A 365 5.91 10.12 -26.57
N SER A 366 6.81 9.77 -27.51
CA SER A 366 6.74 8.51 -28.27
C SER A 366 6.96 7.25 -27.43
N VAL A 367 7.45 7.38 -26.20
CA VAL A 367 7.67 6.25 -25.29
C VAL A 367 6.37 5.80 -24.57
N ILE A 368 5.35 6.67 -24.53
CA ILE A 368 4.07 6.40 -23.88
C ILE A 368 3.35 5.26 -24.61
N ASP A 369 2.98 4.21 -23.87
CA ASP A 369 2.27 3.04 -24.40
C ASP A 369 3.00 2.40 -25.60
N SER A 370 4.34 2.41 -25.54
CA SER A 370 5.19 1.84 -26.59
C SER A 370 5.04 0.32 -26.68
N PRO A 371 5.26 -0.30 -27.85
CA PRO A 371 5.21 -1.77 -27.97
C PRO A 371 6.12 -2.52 -26.98
N ALA A 372 7.26 -1.92 -26.61
CA ALA A 372 8.17 -2.49 -25.62
C ALA A 372 7.55 -2.47 -24.21
N HIS A 373 6.88 -1.39 -23.83
CA HIS A 373 6.21 -1.28 -22.53
C HIS A 373 4.99 -2.20 -22.44
N ARG A 374 4.22 -2.34 -23.54
CA ARG A 374 3.12 -3.33 -23.62
C ARG A 374 3.62 -4.76 -23.45
N ALA A 375 4.72 -5.11 -24.13
CA ALA A 375 5.34 -6.42 -23.98
C ALA A 375 5.82 -6.67 -22.54
N LEU A 376 6.42 -5.66 -21.90
CA LEU A 376 6.82 -5.72 -20.50
C LEU A 376 5.62 -5.86 -19.56
N ALA A 377 4.50 -5.18 -19.83
CA ALA A 377 3.27 -5.31 -19.04
C ALA A 377 2.71 -6.74 -19.10
N ARG A 378 2.66 -7.35 -20.29
CA ARG A 378 2.27 -8.75 -20.47
C ARG A 378 3.23 -9.73 -19.77
N GLU A 379 4.54 -9.53 -19.93
CA GLU A 379 5.57 -10.33 -19.23
C GLU A 379 5.36 -10.25 -17.72
N THR A 380 5.21 -9.05 -17.19
CA THR A 380 5.04 -8.81 -15.76
C THR A 380 3.75 -9.43 -15.23
N ALA A 381 2.63 -9.31 -15.95
CA ALA A 381 1.36 -9.95 -15.59
C ALA A 381 1.45 -11.48 -15.59
N GLY A 382 2.17 -12.07 -16.55
CA GLY A 382 2.43 -13.51 -16.59
C GLY A 382 3.30 -14.00 -15.43
N GLU A 383 4.38 -13.28 -15.12
CA GLU A 383 5.28 -13.58 -14.00
C GLU A 383 4.64 -13.33 -12.61
N ALA A 384 3.71 -12.38 -12.52
CA ALA A 384 2.96 -12.07 -11.30
C ALA A 384 1.84 -13.09 -11.00
N SER A 385 1.35 -13.80 -12.03
CA SER A 385 0.26 -14.77 -11.88
C SER A 385 0.63 -15.92 -10.95
N VAL A 386 -0.19 -16.19 -9.94
CA VAL A 386 0.08 -17.21 -8.92
C VAL A 386 -0.86 -18.40 -9.10
N LEU A 387 -0.27 -19.57 -9.34
CA LEU A 387 -1.01 -20.81 -9.35
C LEU A 387 -1.27 -21.27 -7.92
N LEU A 388 -2.46 -21.00 -7.39
CA LEU A 388 -2.84 -21.31 -6.01
C LEU A 388 -3.09 -22.81 -5.80
N LYS A 389 -3.71 -23.47 -6.78
CA LYS A 389 -4.00 -24.91 -6.78
C LYS A 389 -3.91 -25.47 -8.19
N ASN A 390 -3.34 -26.67 -8.32
CA ASN A 390 -3.41 -27.44 -9.56
C ASN A 390 -3.27 -28.94 -9.27
N ASN A 391 -4.24 -29.74 -9.69
CA ASN A 391 -4.18 -31.21 -9.61
C ASN A 391 -3.92 -31.87 -10.98
N GLY A 392 -3.28 -31.14 -11.90
CA GLY A 392 -2.93 -31.61 -13.24
C GLY A 392 -3.92 -31.21 -14.33
N ILE A 393 -4.88 -30.32 -14.04
CA ILE A 393 -5.77 -29.75 -15.07
C ILE A 393 -5.06 -28.71 -15.94
N LEU A 394 -4.13 -27.95 -15.35
CA LEU A 394 -3.31 -26.98 -16.05
C LEU A 394 -1.88 -27.52 -16.32
N PRO A 395 -1.26 -27.17 -17.46
CA PRO A 395 -1.80 -26.29 -18.51
C PRO A 395 -2.89 -26.96 -19.37
N LEU A 396 -3.78 -26.14 -19.93
CA LEU A 396 -4.81 -26.53 -20.87
C LEU A 396 -4.20 -27.01 -22.18
N LYS A 397 -4.92 -27.87 -22.90
CA LYS A 397 -4.54 -28.29 -24.24
C LYS A 397 -5.04 -27.25 -25.25
N ALA A 398 -4.15 -26.75 -26.10
CA ALA A 398 -4.53 -25.91 -27.23
C ALA A 398 -5.55 -26.60 -28.14
N GLY A 399 -6.45 -25.83 -28.75
CA GLY A 399 -7.47 -26.35 -29.68
C GLY A 399 -8.60 -27.17 -29.05
N GLY A 400 -8.72 -27.21 -27.73
CA GLY A 400 -9.93 -27.72 -27.05
C GLY A 400 -11.09 -26.71 -27.05
N SER A 401 -12.30 -27.16 -26.73
CA SER A 401 -13.43 -26.25 -26.48
C SER A 401 -13.45 -25.81 -25.02
N VAL A 402 -13.61 -24.51 -24.78
CA VAL A 402 -13.54 -23.90 -23.45
C VAL A 402 -14.82 -23.11 -23.19
N ALA A 403 -15.37 -23.21 -21.98
CA ALA A 403 -16.39 -22.27 -21.52
C ALA A 403 -15.70 -21.23 -20.65
N VAL A 404 -15.73 -19.96 -21.04
CA VAL A 404 -15.21 -18.86 -20.22
C VAL A 404 -16.41 -18.12 -19.64
N VAL A 405 -16.61 -18.22 -18.33
CA VAL A 405 -17.83 -17.72 -17.68
C VAL A 405 -17.52 -16.92 -16.43
N GLY A 406 -18.40 -15.98 -16.10
CA GLY A 406 -18.33 -15.20 -14.86
C GLY A 406 -18.24 -13.70 -15.09
N PRO A 407 -18.46 -12.91 -14.03
CA PRO A 407 -18.79 -11.48 -14.14
C PRO A 407 -17.62 -10.62 -14.64
N THR A 408 -16.40 -11.14 -14.58
CA THR A 408 -15.18 -10.45 -15.00
C THR A 408 -14.52 -11.11 -16.21
N ALA A 409 -15.17 -12.11 -16.83
CA ALA A 409 -14.60 -12.87 -17.94
C ALA A 409 -14.30 -12.01 -19.18
N ASP A 410 -15.20 -11.09 -19.51
CA ASP A 410 -15.18 -10.22 -20.69
C ASP A 410 -14.84 -8.76 -20.34
N LYS A 411 -14.31 -8.51 -19.13
CA LYS A 411 -14.05 -7.16 -18.63
C LYS A 411 -12.68 -7.01 -17.97
N LEU A 412 -12.08 -5.86 -18.23
CA LEU A 412 -11.01 -5.31 -17.41
C LEU A 412 -11.51 -3.99 -16.84
N TYR A 413 -11.32 -3.78 -15.54
CA TYR A 413 -11.68 -2.54 -14.87
C TYR A 413 -10.48 -1.62 -14.79
N SER A 414 -10.72 -0.31 -14.79
CA SER A 414 -9.76 0.63 -14.21
C SER A 414 -9.65 0.35 -12.70
N ASP A 415 -8.51 0.66 -12.09
CA ASP A 415 -8.31 0.51 -10.65
C ASP A 415 -7.83 1.81 -10.01
N TRP A 416 -7.81 1.82 -8.67
CA TRP A 416 -7.39 2.98 -7.89
C TRP A 416 -5.88 3.21 -8.08
N TYR A 417 -5.49 4.46 -8.34
CA TYR A 417 -4.12 4.84 -8.76
C TYR A 417 -3.60 4.14 -10.03
N GLY A 418 -4.48 3.62 -10.88
CA GLY A 418 -4.17 3.22 -12.26
C GLY A 418 -4.51 4.32 -13.27
N GLY A 419 -3.77 4.35 -14.39
CA GLY A 419 -4.10 5.18 -15.54
C GLY A 419 -5.25 4.60 -16.37
N GLN A 420 -5.73 5.37 -17.35
CA GLN A 420 -6.66 4.89 -18.36
C GLN A 420 -5.98 3.86 -19.26
N LEU A 421 -6.62 2.69 -19.41
CA LEU A 421 -6.11 1.63 -20.27
C LEU A 421 -6.24 2.05 -21.76
N PRO A 422 -5.14 2.13 -22.53
CA PRO A 422 -5.18 2.53 -23.94
C PRO A 422 -5.89 1.51 -24.84
N TYR A 423 -5.95 0.25 -24.40
CA TYR A 423 -6.68 -0.85 -25.00
C TYR A 423 -7.00 -1.87 -23.89
N ARG A 424 -7.85 -2.87 -24.17
CA ARG A 424 -8.24 -3.89 -23.18
C ARG A 424 -8.29 -5.27 -23.83
N VAL A 425 -7.62 -6.24 -23.23
CA VAL A 425 -7.69 -7.66 -23.61
C VAL A 425 -8.22 -8.44 -22.42
N SER A 426 -9.49 -8.84 -22.47
CA SER A 426 -10.12 -9.62 -21.39
C SER A 426 -9.64 -11.07 -21.36
N VAL A 427 -9.91 -11.79 -20.27
CA VAL A 427 -9.62 -13.23 -20.18
C VAL A 427 -10.36 -14.01 -21.28
N LEU A 428 -11.58 -13.60 -21.62
CA LEU A 428 -12.35 -14.15 -22.73
C LEU A 428 -11.62 -13.96 -24.06
N ASP A 429 -11.08 -12.76 -24.33
CA ASP A 429 -10.35 -12.47 -25.58
C ASP A 429 -9.11 -13.37 -25.69
N GLY A 430 -8.25 -13.37 -24.66
CA GLY A 430 -7.02 -14.17 -24.65
C GLY A 430 -7.26 -15.67 -24.78
N VAL A 431 -8.35 -16.20 -24.19
CA VAL A 431 -8.72 -17.61 -24.36
C VAL A 431 -9.32 -17.88 -25.75
N THR A 432 -10.11 -16.95 -26.29
CA THR A 432 -10.74 -17.08 -27.62
C THR A 432 -9.72 -17.19 -28.74
N GLU A 433 -8.60 -16.49 -28.63
CA GLU A 433 -7.49 -16.58 -29.59
C GLU A 433 -6.78 -17.95 -29.60
N ARG A 434 -6.98 -18.78 -28.57
CA ARG A 434 -6.25 -20.04 -28.35
C ARG A 434 -7.13 -21.29 -28.42
N ALA A 435 -8.42 -21.17 -28.06
CA ALA A 435 -9.39 -22.26 -28.06
C ALA A 435 -9.92 -22.54 -29.47
N SER A 436 -10.38 -23.77 -29.74
CA SER A 436 -11.04 -24.06 -31.04
C SER A 436 -12.50 -23.61 -31.07
N SER A 437 -13.15 -23.54 -29.91
CA SER A 437 -14.45 -22.91 -29.73
C SER A 437 -14.61 -22.44 -28.29
N VAL A 438 -15.33 -21.32 -28.12
CA VAL A 438 -15.62 -20.74 -26.82
C VAL A 438 -17.12 -20.62 -26.60
N ALA A 439 -17.59 -21.13 -25.46
CA ALA A 439 -18.91 -20.81 -24.92
C ALA A 439 -18.75 -19.76 -23.82
N THR A 440 -19.65 -18.79 -23.74
CA THR A 440 -19.54 -17.69 -22.76
C THR A 440 -20.87 -17.39 -22.09
N SER A 441 -20.79 -16.89 -20.86
CA SER A 441 -21.88 -16.30 -20.09
C SER A 441 -21.27 -15.44 -18.99
N THR A 442 -21.83 -14.27 -18.74
CA THR A 442 -21.42 -13.40 -17.62
C THR A 442 -21.71 -14.04 -16.26
N GLY A 443 -22.59 -15.04 -16.19
CA GLY A 443 -23.01 -15.65 -14.93
C GLY A 443 -23.85 -14.73 -14.05
N THR A 444 -24.30 -13.58 -14.58
CA THR A 444 -25.02 -12.53 -13.83
C THR A 444 -26.52 -12.75 -13.92
N ASP A 445 -27.24 -12.55 -12.81
CA ASP A 445 -28.69 -12.59 -12.82
C ASP A 445 -29.26 -11.43 -13.62
N ARG A 446 -30.30 -11.71 -14.42
CA ARG A 446 -31.17 -10.66 -14.96
C ARG A 446 -32.44 -10.59 -14.14
N ILE A 447 -32.74 -9.40 -13.62
CA ILE A 447 -33.89 -9.17 -12.75
C ILE A 447 -34.78 -8.04 -13.26
N ALA A 448 -36.04 -8.06 -12.84
CA ALA A 448 -36.92 -6.89 -12.85
C ALA A 448 -37.38 -6.59 -11.42
N LEU A 449 -37.52 -5.31 -11.10
CA LEU A 449 -37.97 -4.84 -9.79
C LEU A 449 -39.34 -4.22 -9.95
N LYS A 450 -40.36 -4.85 -9.35
CA LYS A 450 -41.75 -4.42 -9.46
C LYS A 450 -42.22 -3.80 -8.16
N ASP A 451 -42.58 -2.53 -8.18
CA ASP A 451 -43.16 -1.85 -7.02
C ASP A 451 -44.46 -2.56 -6.62
N VAL A 452 -44.51 -3.01 -5.36
CA VAL A 452 -45.64 -3.75 -4.79
C VAL A 452 -46.89 -2.88 -4.71
N ALA A 453 -46.75 -1.57 -4.48
CA ALA A 453 -47.88 -0.66 -4.30
C ALA A 453 -48.57 -0.32 -5.63
N THR A 454 -47.79 -0.10 -6.68
CA THR A 454 -48.31 0.35 -7.99
C THR A 454 -48.40 -0.76 -9.03
N GLY A 455 -47.71 -1.88 -8.83
CA GLY A 455 -47.59 -2.97 -9.80
C GLY A 455 -46.73 -2.62 -11.03
N ARG A 456 -45.99 -1.50 -11.00
CA ARG A 456 -45.14 -1.02 -12.09
C ARG A 456 -43.69 -1.46 -11.89
N TYR A 457 -42.94 -1.63 -12.98
CA TYR A 457 -41.53 -2.00 -12.94
C TYR A 457 -40.64 -0.77 -12.94
N VAL A 458 -39.53 -0.83 -12.20
CA VAL A 458 -38.42 0.13 -12.31
C VAL A 458 -37.83 0.04 -13.71
N ALA A 459 -37.61 1.18 -14.38
CA ALA A 459 -37.03 1.23 -15.71
C ALA A 459 -36.19 2.50 -15.97
N ALA A 460 -35.18 2.37 -16.83
CA ALA A 460 -34.49 3.51 -17.42
C ALA A 460 -35.35 4.08 -18.56
N LEU A 461 -35.86 5.30 -18.38
CA LEU A 461 -36.74 5.98 -19.35
C LEU A 461 -35.91 6.72 -20.42
N ASP A 462 -36.57 7.46 -21.33
CA ASP A 462 -35.95 8.07 -22.53
C ASP A 462 -34.80 9.07 -22.25
N SER A 463 -34.57 9.45 -20.99
CA SER A 463 -33.45 10.29 -20.52
C SER A 463 -32.39 9.52 -19.71
N ALA A 464 -32.45 8.19 -19.69
CA ALA A 464 -31.75 7.30 -18.76
C ALA A 464 -32.09 7.52 -17.27
N VAL A 465 -33.00 8.44 -16.94
CA VAL A 465 -33.55 8.60 -15.59
C VAL A 465 -34.34 7.35 -15.21
N LEU A 466 -34.10 6.86 -14.00
CA LEU A 466 -34.83 5.72 -13.45
C LEU A 466 -36.19 6.19 -12.97
N GLY A 467 -37.24 5.60 -13.53
CA GLY A 467 -38.62 5.77 -13.10
C GLY A 467 -39.38 4.45 -13.13
N THR A 468 -40.70 4.51 -13.34
CA THR A 468 -41.52 3.29 -13.42
C THR A 468 -42.31 3.16 -14.72
N THR A 469 -42.48 1.92 -15.21
CA THR A 469 -43.22 1.56 -16.42
C THR A 469 -44.18 0.39 -16.17
N ALA A 470 -45.19 0.21 -17.03
CA ALA A 470 -46.09 -0.94 -16.94
C ALA A 470 -45.47 -2.23 -17.52
N GLU A 471 -44.44 -2.11 -18.36
CA GLU A 471 -43.86 -3.22 -19.13
C GLU A 471 -42.53 -3.71 -18.56
N SER A 472 -42.34 -5.03 -18.49
CA SER A 472 -41.06 -5.65 -18.08
C SER A 472 -40.11 -5.86 -19.29
N GLY A 473 -40.05 -4.89 -20.20
CA GLY A 473 -39.15 -4.91 -21.37
C GLY A 473 -37.69 -4.62 -20.98
N PRO A 474 -36.72 -4.64 -21.92
CA PRO A 474 -35.30 -4.41 -21.63
C PRO A 474 -34.98 -3.14 -20.82
N ALA A 475 -35.77 -2.08 -20.98
CA ALA A 475 -35.64 -0.85 -20.20
C ALA A 475 -35.92 -1.05 -18.70
N ALA A 476 -36.73 -2.05 -18.35
CA ALA A 476 -37.12 -2.43 -16.99
C ALA A 476 -36.31 -3.60 -16.40
N GLN A 477 -35.28 -4.05 -17.11
CA GLN A 477 -34.47 -5.20 -16.72
C GLN A 477 -33.05 -4.75 -16.34
N PHE A 478 -32.49 -5.42 -15.34
CA PHE A 478 -31.16 -5.11 -14.82
C PHE A 478 -30.33 -6.38 -14.66
N ASP A 479 -29.11 -6.35 -15.16
CA ASP A 479 -28.10 -7.35 -14.85
C ASP A 479 -27.47 -6.99 -13.49
N SER A 480 -27.55 -7.91 -12.52
CA SER A 480 -27.10 -7.72 -11.15
C SER A 480 -25.82 -8.50 -10.89
N VAL A 481 -24.79 -7.81 -10.40
CA VAL A 481 -23.50 -8.41 -10.02
C VAL A 481 -23.23 -8.19 -8.54
N ASP A 482 -22.96 -9.27 -7.81
CA ASP A 482 -22.60 -9.27 -6.39
C ASP A 482 -21.07 -9.25 -6.24
N TRP A 483 -20.57 -8.22 -5.57
CA TRP A 483 -19.13 -7.97 -5.39
C TRP A 483 -18.61 -8.39 -4.01
N GLY A 484 -19.48 -8.92 -3.13
CA GLY A 484 -19.15 -9.17 -1.73
C GLY A 484 -19.74 -8.13 -0.78
N ASP A 485 -19.69 -8.41 0.53
CA ASP A 485 -20.21 -7.54 1.60
C ASP A 485 -21.69 -7.10 1.41
N GLY A 486 -22.46 -7.89 0.66
CA GLY A 486 -23.85 -7.61 0.29
C GLY A 486 -24.02 -6.47 -0.72
N VAL A 487 -22.92 -5.96 -1.30
CA VAL A 487 -22.93 -4.87 -2.27
C VAL A 487 -23.01 -5.42 -3.69
N SER A 488 -23.92 -4.85 -4.46
CA SER A 488 -24.16 -5.19 -5.86
C SER A 488 -24.20 -3.95 -6.74
N THR A 489 -23.88 -4.13 -8.02
CA THR A 489 -24.10 -3.12 -9.06
C THR A 489 -25.26 -3.57 -9.96
N LEU A 490 -26.07 -2.62 -10.42
CA LEU A 490 -27.20 -2.86 -11.33
C LEU A 490 -26.92 -2.22 -12.69
N ARG A 491 -26.88 -3.02 -13.76
CA ARG A 491 -26.69 -2.55 -15.14
C ARG A 491 -27.99 -2.65 -15.91
N ASN A 492 -28.48 -1.55 -16.46
CA ASN A 492 -29.69 -1.57 -17.28
C ASN A 492 -29.44 -2.31 -18.60
N VAL A 493 -30.36 -3.20 -18.97
CA VAL A 493 -30.21 -4.07 -20.15
C VAL A 493 -30.40 -3.31 -21.47
N ALA A 494 -31.26 -2.28 -21.50
CA ALA A 494 -31.54 -1.56 -22.73
C ALA A 494 -30.36 -0.68 -23.20
N ASN A 495 -29.67 -0.01 -22.27
CA ASN A 495 -28.58 0.91 -22.60
C ASN A 495 -27.19 0.44 -22.18
N GLY A 496 -27.09 -0.66 -21.44
CA GLY A 496 -25.82 -1.25 -21.00
C GLY A 496 -25.09 -0.46 -19.91
N LYS A 497 -25.72 0.54 -19.28
CA LYS A 497 -25.09 1.42 -18.28
C LYS A 497 -25.49 1.06 -16.85
N LEU A 498 -24.60 1.35 -15.91
CA LEU A 498 -24.84 1.19 -14.47
C LEU A 498 -25.76 2.27 -13.93
N VAL A 499 -26.66 1.84 -13.04
CA VAL A 499 -27.49 2.72 -12.23
C VAL A 499 -26.59 3.51 -11.29
N THR A 500 -26.76 4.82 -11.28
CA THR A 500 -25.94 5.83 -10.60
C THR A 500 -26.86 6.78 -9.84
N TYR A 501 -26.51 7.17 -8.61
CA TYR A 501 -27.22 8.27 -7.95
C TYR A 501 -26.88 9.60 -8.62
N GLY A 502 -27.86 10.24 -9.26
CA GLY A 502 -27.66 11.45 -10.07
C GLY A 502 -27.74 12.76 -9.27
N TRP A 503 -27.54 12.74 -7.95
CA TRP A 503 -27.76 13.90 -7.05
C TRP A 503 -29.19 14.46 -7.12
N GLY A 504 -30.15 13.54 -7.25
CA GLY A 504 -31.56 13.81 -7.48
C GLY A 504 -32.26 12.48 -7.78
N PRO A 505 -32.80 12.28 -8.99
CA PRO A 505 -33.21 10.96 -9.40
C PRO A 505 -32.00 10.07 -9.72
N PHE A 506 -32.18 8.75 -9.63
CA PHE A 506 -31.21 7.80 -10.16
C PHE A 506 -31.16 7.87 -11.69
N VAL A 507 -30.00 7.63 -12.29
CA VAL A 507 -29.77 7.58 -13.74
C VAL A 507 -28.95 6.35 -14.14
N ALA A 508 -29.15 5.81 -15.34
CA ALA A 508 -28.35 4.71 -15.89
C ALA A 508 -27.37 5.24 -16.96
N ASN A 509 -26.22 5.77 -16.53
CA ASN A 509 -25.29 6.49 -17.42
C ASN A 509 -23.81 6.10 -17.30
N SER A 510 -23.42 5.27 -16.34
CA SER A 510 -22.01 4.96 -16.07
C SER A 510 -21.57 3.64 -16.71
N ASP A 511 -20.34 3.57 -17.25
CA ASP A 511 -19.80 2.34 -17.86
C ASP A 511 -19.30 1.33 -16.81
N GLU A 512 -18.64 1.83 -15.78
CA GLU A 512 -18.07 1.08 -14.66
C GLU A 512 -18.24 1.87 -13.35
N PRO A 513 -18.14 1.21 -12.17
CA PRO A 513 -18.05 1.94 -10.90
C PRO A 513 -16.78 2.78 -10.91
N ASN A 514 -16.89 4.08 -10.63
CA ASN A 514 -15.77 5.00 -10.65
C ASN A 514 -16.03 6.27 -9.84
N GLY A 515 -15.06 7.17 -9.84
CA GLY A 515 -15.15 8.48 -9.20
C GLY A 515 -14.93 8.43 -7.70
N TRP A 516 -14.90 9.61 -7.08
CA TRP A 516 -14.54 9.74 -5.67
C TRP A 516 -15.57 9.16 -4.70
N PHE A 517 -16.86 9.14 -5.07
CA PHE A 517 -17.93 8.60 -4.22
C PHE A 517 -18.50 7.25 -4.69
N VAL A 518 -18.17 6.79 -5.90
CA VAL A 518 -18.62 5.50 -6.47
C VAL A 518 -20.12 5.27 -6.26
N GLN A 519 -20.92 5.98 -7.04
CA GLN A 519 -22.35 6.13 -6.85
C GLN A 519 -23.20 4.99 -7.45
N GLN A 520 -22.58 3.86 -7.78
CA GLN A 520 -23.17 2.73 -8.52
C GLN A 520 -23.49 1.51 -7.65
N GLN A 521 -23.49 1.68 -6.32
CA GLN A 521 -23.51 0.59 -5.35
C GLN A 521 -24.87 0.46 -4.65
N PHE A 522 -25.36 -0.77 -4.50
CA PHE A 522 -26.65 -1.08 -3.88
C PHE A 522 -26.57 -2.34 -3.02
N LYS A 523 -27.26 -2.35 -1.88
CA LYS A 523 -27.60 -3.55 -1.13
C LYS A 523 -29.06 -3.92 -1.43
N ILE A 524 -29.29 -5.15 -1.85
CA ILE A 524 -30.63 -5.70 -2.09
C ILE A 524 -31.05 -6.45 -0.81
N GLU A 525 -31.88 -5.81 0.02
CA GLU A 525 -32.24 -6.30 1.35
C GLU A 525 -33.56 -7.07 1.33
N ASP A 526 -33.50 -8.38 1.55
CA ASP A 526 -34.68 -9.26 1.67
C ASP A 526 -35.49 -8.91 2.93
N GLN A 527 -36.80 -8.76 2.78
CA GLN A 527 -37.72 -8.40 3.86
C GLN A 527 -38.36 -9.62 4.55
N GLY A 528 -38.05 -10.84 4.11
CA GLY A 528 -38.55 -12.10 4.68
C GLY A 528 -39.96 -12.49 4.26
N ASP A 529 -40.62 -11.68 3.43
CA ASP A 529 -41.99 -11.89 2.94
C ASP A 529 -42.09 -12.02 1.41
N GLY A 530 -40.94 -12.24 0.74
CA GLY A 530 -40.83 -12.32 -0.71
C GLY A 530 -40.68 -10.95 -1.40
N THR A 531 -40.61 -9.85 -0.64
CA THR A 531 -40.25 -8.52 -1.15
C THR A 531 -38.83 -8.14 -0.77
N VAL A 532 -38.25 -7.20 -1.52
CA VAL A 532 -36.95 -6.60 -1.25
C VAL A 532 -37.07 -5.09 -1.16
N VAL A 533 -36.15 -4.45 -0.45
CA VAL A 533 -35.87 -3.02 -0.57
C VAL A 533 -34.46 -2.82 -1.10
N LEU A 534 -34.23 -1.71 -1.78
CA LEU A 534 -32.89 -1.33 -2.21
C LEU A 534 -32.35 -0.27 -1.27
N ARG A 535 -31.22 -0.57 -0.64
CA ARG A 535 -30.42 0.42 0.07
C ARG A 535 -29.28 0.86 -0.83
N TYR A 536 -29.20 2.16 -1.10
CA TYR A 536 -28.08 2.78 -1.78
C TYR A 536 -26.83 2.73 -0.90
N ALA A 537 -25.71 2.33 -1.49
CA ALA A 537 -24.45 2.12 -0.80
C ALA A 537 -23.31 2.94 -1.43
N GLY A 538 -23.63 4.08 -2.04
CA GLY A 538 -22.60 5.02 -2.50
C GLY A 538 -21.77 5.53 -1.32
N TYR A 539 -20.49 5.81 -1.55
CA TYR A 539 -19.58 6.16 -0.47
C TYR A 539 -19.86 7.50 0.18
N GLU A 540 -20.50 8.43 -0.54
CA GLU A 540 -20.96 9.69 0.05
C GLU A 540 -21.95 9.46 1.19
N THR A 541 -22.63 8.31 1.26
CA THR A 541 -23.54 7.99 2.38
C THR A 541 -22.82 7.84 3.72
N GLN A 542 -21.50 7.65 3.71
CA GLN A 542 -20.67 7.56 4.91
C GLN A 542 -20.16 8.94 5.37
N GLU A 543 -20.39 9.98 4.56
CA GLU A 543 -19.96 11.33 4.86
C GLU A 543 -20.91 12.03 5.83
N PRO A 544 -20.40 12.81 6.80
CA PRO A 544 -21.23 13.43 7.84
C PRO A 544 -22.22 14.48 7.32
N TRP A 545 -22.04 14.96 6.09
CA TRP A 545 -22.91 15.93 5.43
C TRP A 545 -24.03 15.29 4.59
N PHE A 546 -23.95 13.98 4.32
CA PHE A 546 -24.98 13.28 3.57
C PHE A 546 -26.19 12.99 4.46
N PRO A 547 -27.43 13.23 4.01
CA PRO A 547 -28.62 13.00 4.82
C PRO A 547 -28.82 11.50 5.11
N ASP A 548 -29.48 11.19 6.23
CA ASP A 548 -29.90 9.82 6.61
C ASP A 548 -31.09 9.33 5.74
N THR A 549 -30.87 9.32 4.44
CA THR A 549 -31.81 8.91 3.39
C THR A 549 -31.03 8.10 2.36
N ASP A 550 -30.82 6.83 2.64
CA ASP A 550 -30.07 5.90 1.79
C ASP A 550 -30.94 4.76 1.25
N TYR A 551 -32.27 4.82 1.40
CA TYR A 551 -33.18 3.83 0.82
C TYR A 551 -33.82 4.36 -0.46
N VAL A 552 -33.90 3.51 -1.50
CA VAL A 552 -34.56 3.85 -2.76
C VAL A 552 -36.07 3.95 -2.55
N THR A 553 -36.65 5.03 -3.05
CA THR A 553 -38.09 5.29 -3.06
C THR A 553 -38.57 5.65 -4.45
N VAL A 554 -39.83 5.39 -4.76
CA VAL A 554 -40.50 5.90 -5.97
C VAL A 554 -41.25 7.17 -5.59
N GLY A 555 -40.79 8.31 -6.12
CA GLY A 555 -41.40 9.61 -5.92
C GLY A 555 -42.79 9.72 -6.55
N ALA A 556 -43.54 10.77 -6.17
CA ALA A 556 -44.87 11.04 -6.72
C ALA A 556 -44.84 11.35 -8.24
N ASP A 557 -43.70 11.79 -8.74
CA ASP A 557 -43.40 11.99 -10.16
C ASP A 557 -43.04 10.68 -10.89
N GLY A 558 -42.97 9.56 -10.16
CA GLY A 558 -42.63 8.24 -10.66
C GLY A 558 -41.13 7.97 -10.77
N ASN A 559 -40.27 8.93 -10.41
CA ASN A 559 -38.82 8.78 -10.46
C ASN A 559 -38.29 8.04 -9.22
N LEU A 560 -37.19 7.31 -9.38
CA LEU A 560 -36.48 6.72 -8.26
C LEU A 560 -35.58 7.77 -7.60
N THR A 561 -35.75 7.96 -6.30
CA THR A 561 -34.96 8.89 -5.48
C THR A 561 -34.57 8.23 -4.15
N LEU A 562 -33.89 8.97 -3.28
CA LEU A 562 -33.54 8.53 -1.94
C LEU A 562 -34.53 9.03 -0.88
N GLY A 563 -34.80 8.18 0.12
CA GLY A 563 -35.63 8.47 1.28
C GLY A 563 -35.18 7.69 2.51
N ALA A 564 -35.83 7.95 3.65
CA ALA A 564 -35.57 7.22 4.89
C ALA A 564 -36.09 5.77 4.82
N THR A 565 -35.57 4.90 5.67
CA THR A 565 -35.94 3.48 5.78
C THR A 565 -37.46 3.25 5.88
N SER A 566 -38.17 4.10 6.62
CA SER A 566 -39.62 3.99 6.80
C SER A 566 -40.43 4.31 5.54
N ALA A 567 -39.81 4.97 4.56
CA ALA A 567 -40.39 5.33 3.26
C ALA A 567 -39.88 4.43 2.11
N ALA A 568 -39.00 3.47 2.39
CA ALA A 568 -38.41 2.59 1.40
C ALA A 568 -39.49 1.89 0.55
N THR A 569 -39.37 1.98 -0.78
CA THR A 569 -40.31 1.27 -1.66
C THR A 569 -40.01 -0.23 -1.63
N ARG A 570 -41.06 -1.03 -1.43
CA ARG A 570 -40.97 -2.48 -1.49
C ARG A 570 -41.14 -2.95 -2.92
N PHE A 571 -40.20 -3.78 -3.37
CA PHE A 571 -40.21 -4.37 -4.70
C PHE A 571 -40.38 -5.89 -4.63
N THR A 572 -41.14 -6.47 -5.54
CA THR A 572 -40.96 -7.89 -5.90
C THR A 572 -39.75 -7.99 -6.82
N ARG A 573 -38.79 -8.86 -6.47
CA ARG A 573 -37.63 -9.18 -7.33
C ARG A 573 -37.98 -10.36 -8.23
N GLU A 574 -38.25 -10.08 -9.51
CA GLU A 574 -38.51 -11.11 -10.51
C GLU A 574 -37.19 -11.56 -11.15
N LEU A 575 -36.85 -12.85 -11.03
CA LEU A 575 -35.69 -13.44 -11.70
C LEU A 575 -36.08 -13.83 -13.14
N LEU A 576 -35.52 -13.14 -14.12
CA LEU A 576 -35.81 -13.34 -15.54
C LEU A 576 -34.80 -14.27 -16.21
N VAL A 577 -33.52 -14.12 -15.85
CA VAL A 577 -32.44 -15.03 -16.24
C VAL A 577 -31.66 -15.40 -14.99
N ASP A 578 -31.58 -16.70 -14.71
CA ASP A 578 -30.66 -17.25 -13.72
C ASP A 578 -29.27 -17.38 -14.37
N GLY A 579 -28.41 -16.39 -14.12
CA GLY A 579 -27.08 -16.34 -14.71
C GLY A 579 -26.19 -17.52 -14.30
N VAL A 580 -26.37 -18.00 -13.05
CA VAL A 580 -25.65 -19.17 -12.54
C VAL A 580 -26.04 -20.43 -13.32
N ALA A 581 -27.34 -20.63 -13.57
CA ALA A 581 -27.82 -21.75 -14.36
C ALA A 581 -27.39 -21.66 -15.84
N GLU A 582 -27.41 -20.46 -16.42
CA GLU A 582 -26.94 -20.24 -17.79
C GLU A 582 -25.45 -20.56 -17.93
N ALA A 583 -24.59 -20.05 -17.05
CA ALA A 583 -23.16 -20.32 -17.05
C ALA A 583 -22.86 -21.83 -16.89
N ALA A 584 -23.61 -22.53 -16.03
CA ALA A 584 -23.52 -23.98 -15.92
C ALA A 584 -23.92 -24.70 -17.22
N ALA A 585 -24.94 -24.20 -17.93
CA ALA A 585 -25.35 -24.74 -19.23
C ALA A 585 -24.27 -24.50 -20.31
N GLN A 586 -23.59 -23.36 -20.31
CA GLN A 586 -22.45 -23.11 -21.21
C GLN A 586 -21.26 -23.99 -20.87
N ALA A 587 -20.94 -24.14 -19.58
CA ALA A 587 -19.87 -25.02 -19.10
C ALA A 587 -20.04 -26.47 -19.57
N LYS A 588 -21.28 -26.97 -19.65
CA LYS A 588 -21.59 -28.33 -20.13
C LYS A 588 -21.29 -28.53 -21.63
N LYS A 589 -21.25 -27.47 -22.43
CA LYS A 589 -20.97 -27.52 -23.89
C LYS A 589 -19.47 -27.60 -24.20
N ALA A 590 -18.61 -27.37 -23.22
CA ALA A 590 -17.16 -27.29 -23.39
C ALA A 590 -16.42 -28.45 -22.71
N GLN A 591 -15.20 -28.74 -23.17
CA GLN A 591 -14.34 -29.74 -22.55
C GLN A 591 -13.78 -29.28 -21.20
N THR A 592 -13.55 -27.98 -21.04
CA THR A 592 -13.04 -27.35 -19.82
C THR A 592 -13.82 -26.07 -19.57
N ALA A 593 -14.10 -25.76 -18.30
CA ALA A 593 -14.66 -24.48 -17.91
C ALA A 593 -13.59 -23.62 -17.21
N VAL A 594 -13.49 -22.35 -17.58
CA VAL A 594 -12.71 -21.31 -16.92
C VAL A 594 -13.70 -20.33 -16.31
N VAL A 595 -13.79 -20.33 -14.98
CA VAL A 595 -14.67 -19.43 -14.23
C VAL A 595 -13.86 -18.23 -13.76
N VAL A 596 -14.18 -17.04 -14.25
CA VAL A 596 -13.48 -15.79 -13.92
C VAL A 596 -14.33 -14.99 -12.94
N VAL A 597 -13.83 -14.84 -11.73
CA VAL A 597 -14.50 -14.22 -10.56
C VAL A 597 -13.50 -13.37 -9.80
N GLY A 598 -13.96 -12.51 -8.89
CA GLY A 598 -13.08 -11.70 -8.06
C GLY A 598 -13.75 -10.46 -7.49
N SER A 599 -13.05 -9.32 -7.57
CA SER A 599 -13.53 -8.04 -7.07
C SER A 599 -13.58 -7.00 -8.20
N ASP A 600 -14.36 -5.95 -7.97
CA ASP A 600 -14.25 -4.69 -8.73
C ASP A 600 -13.36 -3.73 -7.90
N PRO A 601 -12.36 -3.06 -8.49
CA PRO A 601 -11.42 -2.19 -7.76
C PRO A 601 -12.05 -1.03 -6.99
N PHE A 602 -13.25 -0.59 -7.37
CA PHE A 602 -13.91 0.56 -6.75
C PHE A 602 -15.01 0.16 -5.76
N VAL A 603 -15.33 -1.13 -5.64
CA VAL A 603 -16.47 -1.62 -4.84
C VAL A 603 -16.00 -2.44 -3.65
N ALA A 604 -16.67 -2.26 -2.51
CA ALA A 604 -16.44 -3.02 -1.28
C ALA A 604 -15.06 -2.84 -0.62
N GLY A 605 -14.22 -1.92 -1.10
CA GLY A 605 -12.97 -1.47 -0.46
C GLY A 605 -12.14 -0.61 -1.41
N ARG A 606 -11.63 0.54 -0.93
CA ARG A 606 -10.71 1.44 -1.65
C ARG A 606 -10.18 2.51 -0.69
N GLU A 607 -9.44 3.50 -1.19
CA GLU A 607 -9.13 4.71 -0.43
C GLU A 607 -10.38 5.35 0.22
N ALA A 608 -10.22 5.82 1.47
CA ALA A 608 -11.27 6.31 2.37
C ALA A 608 -12.29 5.25 2.86
N HIS A 609 -12.24 4.00 2.37
CA HIS A 609 -13.23 2.96 2.69
C HIS A 609 -12.62 1.57 2.89
N ASP A 610 -12.54 1.13 4.15
CA ASP A 610 -12.08 -0.22 4.48
C ASP A 610 -13.14 -1.29 4.19
N ARG A 611 -12.67 -2.51 3.93
CA ARG A 611 -13.52 -3.70 3.77
C ARG A 611 -14.03 -4.18 5.13
N VAL A 612 -15.14 -4.90 5.14
CA VAL A 612 -15.66 -5.54 6.37
C VAL A 612 -15.44 -7.05 6.39
N SER A 613 -15.24 -7.69 5.23
CA SER A 613 -14.90 -9.11 5.12
C SER A 613 -13.88 -9.39 4.00
N THR A 614 -13.22 -10.54 4.10
CA THR A 614 -12.40 -11.12 3.04
C THR A 614 -13.17 -12.06 2.11
N ASP A 615 -14.49 -12.23 2.30
CA ASP A 615 -15.25 -13.25 1.56
C ASP A 615 -15.45 -12.90 0.08
N LEU A 616 -15.50 -13.93 -0.77
CA LEU A 616 -15.97 -13.79 -2.15
C LEU A 616 -17.49 -13.58 -2.15
N GLY A 617 -18.01 -12.77 -3.08
CA GLY A 617 -19.45 -12.57 -3.28
C GLY A 617 -20.23 -13.89 -3.35
N ALA A 618 -21.34 -13.97 -2.62
CA ALA A 618 -22.10 -15.20 -2.45
C ALA A 618 -22.66 -15.74 -3.79
N ARG A 619 -23.08 -14.86 -4.71
CA ARG A 619 -23.50 -15.29 -6.06
C ARG A 619 -22.33 -15.77 -6.91
N GLN A 620 -21.14 -15.20 -6.74
CA GLN A 620 -19.93 -15.69 -7.42
C GLN A 620 -19.50 -17.07 -6.90
N GLU A 621 -19.60 -17.32 -5.59
CA GLU A 621 -19.37 -18.68 -5.06
C GLU A 621 -20.42 -19.69 -5.58
N ALA A 622 -21.69 -19.28 -5.65
CA ALA A 622 -22.76 -20.10 -6.24
C ALA A 622 -22.49 -20.43 -7.73
N LEU A 623 -21.99 -19.46 -8.50
CA LEU A 623 -21.54 -19.65 -9.87
C LEU A 623 -20.46 -20.73 -9.97
N ILE A 624 -19.40 -20.64 -9.16
CA ILE A 624 -18.31 -21.64 -9.15
C ILE A 624 -18.87 -23.03 -8.85
N LYS A 625 -19.75 -23.14 -7.85
CA LYS A 625 -20.39 -24.40 -7.44
C LYS A 625 -21.19 -25.04 -8.59
N ALA A 626 -22.05 -24.25 -9.24
CA ALA A 626 -22.90 -24.73 -10.32
C ALA A 626 -22.09 -25.13 -11.57
N VAL A 627 -21.10 -24.32 -11.96
CA VAL A 627 -20.22 -24.62 -13.09
C VAL A 627 -19.40 -25.88 -12.81
N ARG A 628 -18.84 -26.04 -11.60
CA ARG A 628 -18.10 -27.24 -11.21
C ARG A 628 -18.96 -28.50 -11.18
N ALA A 629 -20.24 -28.38 -10.85
CA ALA A 629 -21.19 -29.48 -10.91
C ALA A 629 -21.51 -29.87 -12.36
N ALA A 630 -21.66 -28.88 -13.26
CA ALA A 630 -21.95 -29.12 -14.68
C ALA A 630 -20.74 -29.61 -15.48
N ASN A 631 -19.53 -29.16 -15.14
CA ASN A 631 -18.29 -29.55 -15.80
C ASN A 631 -17.20 -29.85 -14.75
N PRO A 632 -16.78 -31.11 -14.58
CA PRO A 632 -15.74 -31.43 -13.59
C PRO A 632 -14.34 -30.90 -13.88
N ARG A 633 -14.09 -30.47 -15.11
CA ARG A 633 -12.84 -29.85 -15.56
C ARG A 633 -12.96 -28.33 -15.44
N THR A 634 -13.10 -27.83 -14.22
CA THR A 634 -13.20 -26.39 -13.93
C THR A 634 -11.89 -25.81 -13.42
N VAL A 635 -11.39 -24.77 -14.08
CA VAL A 635 -10.37 -23.89 -13.54
C VAL A 635 -11.06 -22.62 -13.05
N VAL A 636 -10.70 -22.14 -11.86
CA VAL A 636 -11.12 -20.82 -11.38
C VAL A 636 -9.97 -19.85 -11.60
N VAL A 637 -10.24 -18.71 -12.22
CA VAL A 637 -9.35 -17.56 -12.30
C VAL A 637 -9.89 -16.49 -11.37
N LEU A 638 -9.14 -16.18 -10.31
CA LEU A 638 -9.43 -15.10 -9.38
C LEU A 638 -8.74 -13.84 -9.90
N GLN A 639 -9.53 -12.86 -10.32
CA GLN A 639 -9.05 -11.53 -10.72
C GLN A 639 -9.41 -10.53 -9.62
N THR A 640 -8.46 -10.30 -8.71
CA THR A 640 -8.66 -9.43 -7.55
C THR A 640 -7.32 -8.98 -7.00
N SER A 641 -7.19 -7.75 -6.52
CA SER A 641 -5.97 -7.29 -5.84
C SER A 641 -5.96 -7.58 -4.33
N TYR A 642 -7.05 -8.15 -3.80
CA TYR A 642 -7.21 -8.40 -2.37
C TYR A 642 -7.29 -9.89 -2.08
N PRO A 643 -6.85 -10.36 -0.90
CA PRO A 643 -7.11 -11.73 -0.47
C PRO A 643 -8.61 -12.01 -0.41
N GLN A 644 -9.02 -13.15 -0.98
CA GLN A 644 -10.40 -13.61 -0.94
C GLN A 644 -10.53 -15.00 -0.31
N THR A 645 -11.51 -15.16 0.59
CA THR A 645 -11.89 -16.44 1.17
C THR A 645 -12.57 -17.30 0.11
N VAL A 646 -11.88 -18.33 -0.38
CA VAL A 646 -12.39 -19.26 -1.42
C VAL A 646 -12.36 -20.72 -0.97
N ASN A 647 -12.67 -20.96 0.31
CA ASN A 647 -12.56 -22.27 0.96
C ASN A 647 -13.23 -23.40 0.18
N TRP A 648 -14.46 -23.18 -0.31
CA TRP A 648 -15.18 -24.19 -1.07
C TRP A 648 -14.46 -24.54 -2.37
N ALA A 649 -14.02 -23.53 -3.13
CA ALA A 649 -13.28 -23.75 -4.37
C ALA A 649 -11.98 -24.51 -4.09
N GLN A 650 -11.21 -24.08 -3.09
CA GLN A 650 -9.97 -24.73 -2.68
C GLN A 650 -10.14 -26.22 -2.38
N GLN A 651 -11.31 -26.65 -1.88
CA GLN A 651 -11.60 -28.06 -1.66
C GLN A 651 -12.05 -28.80 -2.94
N HIS A 652 -12.87 -28.17 -3.79
CA HIS A 652 -13.65 -28.89 -4.81
C HIS A 652 -13.20 -28.68 -6.27
N VAL A 653 -12.51 -27.58 -6.61
CA VAL A 653 -12.09 -27.32 -8.00
C VAL A 653 -10.68 -27.84 -8.28
N PRO A 654 -10.38 -28.37 -9.48
CA PRO A 654 -9.08 -28.94 -9.79
C PRO A 654 -7.94 -27.92 -9.96
N GLY A 655 -8.25 -26.69 -10.39
CA GLY A 655 -7.25 -25.64 -10.58
C GLY A 655 -7.75 -24.26 -10.17
N ILE A 656 -6.88 -23.48 -9.53
CA ILE A 656 -7.13 -22.08 -9.14
C ILE A 656 -5.89 -21.27 -9.53
N LEU A 657 -6.09 -20.27 -10.38
CA LEU A 657 -5.11 -19.26 -10.76
C LEU A 657 -5.54 -17.92 -10.17
N TRP A 658 -4.60 -17.14 -9.66
CA TRP A 658 -4.83 -15.78 -9.21
C TRP A 658 -4.02 -14.79 -10.04
N THR A 659 -4.68 -13.70 -10.42
CA THR A 659 -4.07 -12.49 -10.98
C THR A 659 -4.65 -11.27 -10.26
N THR A 660 -3.86 -10.22 -10.13
CA THR A 660 -4.38 -8.90 -9.76
C THR A 660 -5.14 -8.27 -10.93
N HIS A 661 -5.67 -7.06 -10.72
CA HIS A 661 -5.90 -6.15 -11.84
C HIS A 661 -4.53 -5.88 -12.50
N ALA A 662 -4.36 -6.40 -13.72
CA ALA A 662 -3.05 -6.57 -14.35
C ALA A 662 -2.84 -5.71 -15.61
N GLY A 663 -3.64 -4.65 -15.74
CA GLY A 663 -3.59 -3.73 -16.86
C GLY A 663 -4.13 -4.32 -18.17
N ALA A 664 -3.84 -3.65 -19.28
CA ALA A 664 -4.44 -3.89 -20.59
C ALA A 664 -4.20 -5.31 -21.15
N GLU A 665 -3.09 -5.94 -20.77
CA GLU A 665 -2.63 -7.25 -21.26
C GLU A 665 -3.03 -8.43 -20.35
N THR A 666 -3.88 -8.20 -19.34
CA THR A 666 -4.32 -9.23 -18.38
C THR A 666 -4.79 -10.51 -19.08
N GLY A 667 -5.64 -10.39 -20.11
CA GLY A 667 -6.21 -11.53 -20.81
C GLY A 667 -5.18 -12.40 -21.53
N HIS A 668 -4.22 -11.77 -22.21
CA HIS A 668 -3.12 -12.49 -22.84
C HIS A 668 -2.22 -13.17 -21.82
N ALA A 669 -1.85 -12.47 -20.74
CA ALA A 669 -1.01 -13.04 -19.69
C ALA A 669 -1.67 -14.24 -19.00
N VAL A 670 -2.96 -14.13 -18.66
CA VAL A 670 -3.74 -15.25 -18.12
C VAL A 670 -3.80 -16.40 -19.11
N ALA A 671 -4.03 -16.14 -20.40
CA ALA A 671 -4.03 -17.17 -21.44
C ALA A 671 -2.65 -17.85 -21.56
N ASP A 672 -1.55 -17.11 -21.54
CA ASP A 672 -0.18 -17.64 -21.62
C ASP A 672 0.09 -18.62 -20.46
N VAL A 673 -0.38 -18.32 -19.26
CA VAL A 673 -0.30 -19.25 -18.12
C VAL A 673 -1.24 -20.42 -18.32
N LEU A 674 -2.53 -20.18 -18.62
CA LEU A 674 -3.53 -21.25 -18.77
C LEU A 674 -3.10 -22.29 -19.81
N TYR A 675 -2.49 -21.89 -20.93
CA TYR A 675 -2.02 -22.79 -21.98
C TYR A 675 -0.56 -23.24 -21.82
N GLY A 676 0.17 -22.66 -20.86
CA GLY A 676 1.50 -23.10 -20.45
C GLY A 676 2.64 -22.61 -21.33
N ASP A 677 2.45 -21.49 -22.03
CA ASP A 677 3.53 -20.70 -22.64
C ASP A 677 4.37 -20.03 -21.56
N VAL A 678 3.71 -19.58 -20.50
CA VAL A 678 4.33 -19.16 -19.25
C VAL A 678 4.15 -20.26 -18.21
N ASN A 679 5.24 -20.68 -17.59
CA ASN A 679 5.19 -21.53 -16.41
C ASN A 679 5.04 -20.62 -15.18
N PRO A 680 3.90 -20.66 -14.44
CA PRO A 680 3.66 -19.72 -13.36
C PRO A 680 4.75 -19.86 -12.29
N SER A 681 5.30 -18.71 -11.89
CA SER A 681 6.39 -18.60 -10.93
C SER A 681 6.05 -17.67 -9.75
N GLY A 682 5.00 -16.86 -9.91
CA GLY A 682 4.55 -15.89 -8.92
C GLY A 682 4.20 -16.52 -7.58
N ARG A 683 4.36 -15.73 -6.50
CA ARG A 683 4.14 -16.15 -5.11
C ARG A 683 3.36 -15.09 -4.35
N LEU A 684 2.43 -15.52 -3.50
CA LEU A 684 1.69 -14.63 -2.62
C LEU A 684 2.62 -13.81 -1.72
N THR A 685 2.30 -12.53 -1.54
CA THR A 685 3.09 -11.58 -0.73
C THR A 685 2.44 -11.26 0.61
N GLN A 686 1.31 -11.87 0.89
CA GLN A 686 0.56 -11.76 2.15
C GLN A 686 -0.18 -13.07 2.41
N THR A 687 -0.51 -13.30 3.68
CA THR A 687 -1.25 -14.47 4.12
C THR A 687 -2.72 -14.34 3.73
N TRP A 688 -3.25 -15.33 3.03
CA TRP A 688 -4.69 -15.44 2.78
C TRP A 688 -5.30 -16.25 3.91
N TYR A 689 -6.01 -15.56 4.79
CA TYR A 689 -6.71 -16.16 5.92
C TYR A 689 -7.88 -17.03 5.43
N ALA A 690 -8.19 -18.08 6.19
CA ALA A 690 -9.32 -18.97 5.91
C ALA A 690 -10.67 -18.37 6.31
N SER A 691 -10.68 -17.33 7.12
CA SER A 691 -11.86 -16.51 7.41
C SER A 691 -11.45 -15.18 8.03
N THR A 692 -12.32 -14.17 7.91
CA THR A 692 -12.19 -12.88 8.59
C THR A 692 -12.04 -13.04 10.12
N ALA A 693 -12.61 -14.09 10.71
CA ALA A 693 -12.51 -14.36 12.15
C ALA A 693 -11.09 -14.77 12.63
N GLN A 694 -10.15 -15.01 11.72
CA GLN A 694 -8.73 -15.21 12.07
C GLN A 694 -7.99 -13.89 12.29
N LEU A 695 -8.59 -12.75 11.94
CA LEU A 695 -8.05 -11.41 12.15
C LEU A 695 -8.57 -10.82 13.47
N PRO A 696 -7.86 -9.85 14.07
CA PRO A 696 -8.41 -9.06 15.16
C PRO A 696 -9.76 -8.42 14.77
N GLY A 697 -10.71 -8.36 15.69
CA GLY A 697 -12.01 -7.74 15.41
C GLY A 697 -11.89 -6.26 15.05
N ASP A 698 -10.98 -5.55 15.71
CA ASP A 698 -10.65 -4.15 15.46
C ASP A 698 -9.52 -4.02 14.43
N LEU A 699 -9.79 -3.33 13.32
CA LEU A 699 -8.80 -3.05 12.28
C LEU A 699 -7.69 -2.13 12.80
N LEU A 700 -7.92 -1.33 13.85
CA LEU A 700 -6.91 -0.46 14.46
C LEU A 700 -5.94 -1.18 15.41
N GLN A 701 -5.95 -2.51 15.43
CA GLN A 701 -5.03 -3.27 16.27
C GLN A 701 -3.65 -3.44 15.64
N TYR A 702 -2.75 -2.47 15.85
CA TYR A 702 -1.41 -2.47 15.25
C TYR A 702 -0.35 -3.31 16.00
N ASP A 703 -0.63 -3.80 17.21
CA ASP A 703 0.30 -4.73 17.88
C ASP A 703 0.22 -6.13 17.27
N ILE A 704 0.99 -6.35 16.21
CA ILE A 704 1.04 -7.63 15.48
C ILE A 704 1.61 -8.77 16.32
N ILE A 705 2.38 -8.46 17.38
CA ILE A 705 2.99 -9.43 18.28
C ILE A 705 1.91 -9.91 19.25
N GLY A 706 1.37 -8.98 20.07
CA GLY A 706 0.37 -9.31 21.09
C GLY A 706 -0.96 -9.85 20.54
N THR A 707 -1.19 -9.77 19.23
CA THR A 707 -2.39 -10.30 18.57
C THR A 707 -2.13 -11.31 17.47
N ASN A 708 -0.90 -11.84 17.38
CA ASN A 708 -0.56 -12.97 16.52
C ASN A 708 -0.95 -12.75 15.04
N GLN A 709 -0.64 -11.58 14.49
CA GLN A 709 -0.97 -11.22 13.11
C GLN A 709 0.15 -11.60 12.15
N THR A 710 -0.19 -11.69 10.85
CA THR A 710 0.70 -12.02 9.73
C THR A 710 1.34 -13.41 9.83
N TYR A 711 2.10 -13.84 8.81
CA TYR A 711 2.88 -15.08 8.91
C TYR A 711 3.97 -15.04 10.00
N LEU A 712 4.34 -13.84 10.49
CA LEU A 712 5.37 -13.66 11.50
C LEU A 712 4.93 -14.23 12.85
N TYR A 713 3.69 -14.01 13.28
CA TYR A 713 3.21 -14.37 14.63
C TYR A 713 1.97 -15.26 14.62
N SER A 714 1.21 -15.33 13.52
CA SER A 714 0.03 -16.18 13.47
C SER A 714 0.37 -17.66 13.51
N GLU A 715 -0.32 -18.40 14.38
CA GLU A 715 -0.32 -19.87 14.42
C GLU A 715 -1.52 -20.47 13.67
N ALA A 716 -2.46 -19.62 13.22
CA ALA A 716 -3.64 -20.06 12.52
C ALA A 716 -3.25 -20.69 11.17
N LYS A 717 -3.92 -21.79 10.81
CA LYS A 717 -3.74 -22.38 9.47
C LYS A 717 -4.34 -21.44 8.42
N PRO A 718 -3.54 -20.92 7.48
CA PRO A 718 -4.05 -20.04 6.44
C PRO A 718 -4.73 -20.84 5.33
N LEU A 719 -5.57 -20.18 4.53
CA LEU A 719 -6.06 -20.71 3.26
C LEU A 719 -4.91 -20.87 2.27
N TYR A 720 -4.10 -19.81 2.13
CA TYR A 720 -2.81 -19.84 1.45
C TYR A 720 -1.79 -19.04 2.24
N ALA A 721 -0.60 -19.61 2.45
CA ALA A 721 0.44 -18.98 3.26
C ALA A 721 1.20 -17.89 2.48
N PHE A 722 1.82 -16.96 3.20
CA PHE A 722 2.85 -16.09 2.64
C PHE A 722 3.88 -16.88 1.81
N GLY A 723 4.20 -16.39 0.61
CA GLY A 723 5.10 -17.03 -0.34
C GLY A 723 4.51 -18.21 -1.12
N HIS A 724 3.23 -18.57 -0.93
CA HIS A 724 2.61 -19.70 -1.64
C HIS A 724 2.46 -19.43 -3.15
N GLY A 725 2.70 -20.46 -3.96
CA GLY A 725 2.51 -20.45 -5.40
C GLY A 725 3.07 -21.74 -6.01
N LEU A 726 2.39 -22.30 -7.00
CA LEU A 726 2.76 -23.55 -7.64
C LEU A 726 3.39 -23.30 -9.02
N SER A 727 4.08 -24.31 -9.53
CA SER A 727 4.67 -24.33 -10.88
C SER A 727 4.16 -25.54 -11.67
N TYR A 728 4.28 -25.51 -13.00
CA TYR A 728 4.12 -26.68 -13.86
C TYR A 728 5.31 -27.64 -13.85
N THR A 729 6.35 -27.32 -13.07
CA THR A 729 7.45 -28.24 -12.76
C THR A 729 7.62 -28.37 -11.24
N THR A 730 8.53 -29.23 -10.80
CA THR A 730 8.84 -29.44 -9.38
C THR A 730 10.31 -29.16 -9.11
N PHE A 731 10.61 -28.66 -7.90
CA PHE A 731 11.96 -28.31 -7.51
C PHE A 731 12.39 -29.09 -6.26
N ARG A 732 13.60 -29.64 -6.30
CA ARG A 732 14.22 -30.34 -5.17
C ARG A 732 15.32 -29.47 -4.58
N TYR A 733 15.29 -29.34 -3.26
CA TYR A 733 16.25 -28.55 -2.49
C TYR A 733 17.30 -29.51 -1.91
N GLY A 734 18.57 -29.26 -2.17
CA GLY A 734 19.71 -29.98 -1.59
C GLY A 734 19.98 -29.56 -0.14
N VAL A 735 20.95 -30.22 0.50
CA VAL A 735 21.32 -29.91 1.89
C VAL A 735 21.89 -28.49 1.99
N PRO A 736 21.36 -27.62 2.87
CA PRO A 736 21.86 -26.27 3.03
C PRO A 736 23.19 -26.22 3.78
N VAL A 737 24.04 -25.28 3.38
CA VAL A 737 25.33 -24.97 4.02
C VAL A 737 25.24 -23.56 4.59
N VAL A 738 25.43 -23.45 5.91
CA VAL A 738 25.49 -22.17 6.63
C VAL A 738 26.93 -21.94 7.08
N ARG A 739 27.62 -20.96 6.48
CA ARG A 739 29.02 -20.69 6.76
C ARG A 739 29.40 -19.26 6.40
N ASN A 740 30.26 -18.63 7.20
CA ASN A 740 30.86 -17.31 6.92
C ASN A 740 29.82 -16.22 6.58
N GLY A 741 28.70 -16.16 7.32
CA GLY A 741 27.64 -15.18 7.07
C GLY A 741 26.86 -15.40 5.76
N LYS A 742 26.88 -16.63 5.22
CA LYS A 742 26.15 -17.01 4.02
C LYS A 742 25.37 -18.29 4.25
N VAL A 743 24.22 -18.39 3.58
CA VAL A 743 23.42 -19.61 3.48
C VAL A 743 23.36 -20.00 2.01
N SER A 744 23.69 -21.25 1.69
CA SER A 744 23.61 -21.72 0.30
C SER A 744 23.04 -23.12 0.19
N LEU A 745 22.40 -23.42 -0.93
CA LEU A 745 21.93 -24.76 -1.27
C LEU A 745 21.86 -24.93 -2.78
N THR A 746 21.92 -26.19 -3.23
CA THR A 746 21.64 -26.52 -4.62
C THR A 746 20.13 -26.71 -4.82
N VAL A 747 19.56 -26.05 -5.82
CA VAL A 747 18.18 -26.25 -6.27
C VAL A 747 18.20 -26.93 -7.62
N THR A 748 17.48 -28.04 -7.74
CA THR A 748 17.33 -28.80 -8.98
C THR A 748 15.89 -28.73 -9.47
N ASN A 749 15.68 -28.40 -10.74
CA ASN A 749 14.41 -28.63 -11.40
C ASN A 749 14.26 -30.14 -11.66
N ALA A 750 13.40 -30.79 -10.89
CA ALA A 750 13.19 -32.23 -10.88
C ALA A 750 12.04 -32.67 -11.80
N GLY A 751 11.35 -31.73 -12.45
CA GLY A 751 10.29 -32.03 -13.41
C GLY A 751 10.78 -32.08 -14.86
N LYS A 752 9.81 -31.95 -15.79
CA LYS A 752 10.03 -32.13 -17.24
C LYS A 752 9.92 -30.83 -18.05
N ARG A 753 9.64 -29.70 -17.38
CA ARG A 753 9.48 -28.38 -18.02
C ARG A 753 10.50 -27.43 -17.42
N ALA A 754 10.96 -26.46 -18.22
CA ALA A 754 11.67 -25.32 -17.67
C ALA A 754 10.73 -24.51 -16.75
N GLY A 755 11.29 -23.84 -15.76
CA GLY A 755 10.52 -23.00 -14.86
C GLY A 755 11.38 -22.33 -13.82
N ASP A 756 10.74 -21.41 -13.12
CA ASP A 756 11.38 -20.52 -12.17
C ASP A 756 10.96 -20.87 -10.75
N GLU A 757 11.93 -20.92 -9.84
CA GLU A 757 11.70 -21.17 -8.42
C GLU A 757 12.12 -19.94 -7.61
N VAL A 758 11.23 -19.50 -6.72
CA VAL A 758 11.53 -18.49 -5.70
C VAL A 758 11.95 -19.23 -4.43
N VAL A 759 13.25 -19.24 -4.17
CA VAL A 759 13.83 -19.80 -2.95
C VAL A 759 13.74 -18.76 -1.85
N GLN A 760 13.09 -19.11 -0.75
CA GLN A 760 12.86 -18.22 0.39
C GLN A 760 13.65 -18.71 1.60
N LEU A 761 14.45 -17.82 2.18
CA LEU A 761 15.24 -18.05 3.38
C LEU A 761 14.53 -17.38 4.56
N TYR A 762 14.15 -18.18 5.55
CA TYR A 762 13.60 -17.72 6.82
C TYR A 762 14.51 -18.08 7.99
N THR A 763 14.40 -17.32 9.08
CA THR A 763 14.97 -17.70 10.37
C THR A 763 13.92 -17.72 11.46
N HIS A 764 14.12 -18.57 12.47
CA HIS A 764 13.38 -18.57 13.72
C HIS A 764 14.36 -18.67 14.88
N GLN A 765 14.33 -17.70 15.79
CA GLN A 765 15.19 -17.68 16.97
C GLN A 765 14.51 -18.52 18.06
N ARG A 766 15.15 -19.61 18.50
CA ARG A 766 14.48 -20.60 19.39
C ARG A 766 14.28 -20.13 20.81
N THR A 767 15.16 -19.27 21.30
CA THR A 767 15.14 -18.78 22.68
C THR A 767 15.41 -17.28 22.72
N SER A 768 14.62 -16.59 23.52
CA SER A 768 14.79 -15.19 23.90
C SER A 768 14.03 -14.93 25.21
N ARG A 769 14.28 -13.79 25.84
CA ARG A 769 13.41 -13.25 26.90
C ARG A 769 12.01 -12.96 26.36
N ASP A 770 11.90 -12.24 25.24
CA ASP A 770 10.61 -11.82 24.69
C ASP A 770 10.26 -12.59 23.42
N GLU A 771 8.96 -12.71 23.15
CA GLU A 771 8.39 -13.44 22.01
C GLU A 771 9.10 -13.15 20.68
N THR A 772 9.37 -14.17 19.90
CA THR A 772 10.04 -14.07 18.60
C THR A 772 9.10 -14.49 17.48
N ALA A 773 9.24 -13.89 16.30
CA ALA A 773 8.49 -14.33 15.12
C ALA A 773 8.69 -15.84 14.85
N ASN A 774 7.59 -16.54 14.58
CA ASN A 774 7.53 -17.94 14.20
C ASN A 774 8.46 -18.26 13.04
N LYS A 775 8.53 -17.35 12.07
CA LYS A 775 9.49 -17.32 10.94
C LYS A 775 9.64 -15.87 10.51
N GLN A 776 10.85 -15.44 10.16
CA GLN A 776 11.09 -14.12 9.56
C GLN A 776 11.90 -14.29 8.28
N LEU A 777 11.42 -13.72 7.17
CA LEU A 777 12.12 -13.72 5.89
C LEU A 777 13.45 -12.95 6.03
N ARG A 778 14.55 -13.57 5.62
CA ARG A 778 15.90 -12.98 5.61
C ARG A 778 16.46 -12.82 4.22
N GLY A 779 15.87 -13.48 3.22
CA GLY A 779 16.26 -13.31 1.83
C GLY A 779 15.40 -14.16 0.91
N PHE A 780 15.37 -13.77 -0.35
CA PHE A 780 14.75 -14.55 -1.42
C PHE A 780 15.56 -14.45 -2.72
N ARG A 781 15.47 -15.48 -3.56
CA ARG A 781 16.12 -15.51 -4.87
C ARG A 781 15.23 -16.27 -5.84
N LYS A 782 14.87 -15.62 -6.96
CA LYS A 782 14.25 -16.28 -8.10
C LYS A 782 15.33 -16.89 -8.98
N VAL A 783 15.16 -18.15 -9.40
CA VAL A 783 16.10 -18.84 -10.28
C VAL A 783 15.39 -19.60 -11.39
N SER A 784 15.78 -19.30 -12.63
CA SER A 784 15.28 -20.03 -13.81
C SER A 784 16.11 -21.28 -14.06
N LEU A 785 15.43 -22.41 -14.24
CA LEU A 785 16.05 -23.73 -14.41
C LEU A 785 15.39 -24.52 -15.55
N ALA A 786 16.18 -24.98 -16.51
CA ALA A 786 15.76 -26.00 -17.46
C ALA A 786 15.46 -27.33 -16.75
N ALA A 787 14.70 -28.23 -17.39
CA ALA A 787 14.41 -29.55 -16.83
C ALA A 787 15.70 -30.31 -16.51
N GLY A 788 15.81 -30.83 -15.28
CA GLY A 788 17.01 -31.53 -14.79
C GLY A 788 18.18 -30.62 -14.39
N GLN A 789 18.14 -29.32 -14.69
CA GLN A 789 19.21 -28.38 -14.34
C GLN A 789 19.27 -28.16 -12.83
N SER A 790 20.49 -27.95 -12.33
CA SER A 790 20.73 -27.53 -10.95
C SER A 790 21.53 -26.22 -10.91
N LYS A 791 21.20 -25.34 -9.96
CA LYS A 791 21.98 -24.14 -9.63
C LYS A 791 22.18 -24.05 -8.12
N THR A 792 23.31 -23.50 -7.69
CA THR A 792 23.52 -23.17 -6.27
C THR A 792 22.99 -21.76 -6.00
N VAL A 793 22.05 -21.65 -5.08
CA VAL A 793 21.51 -20.39 -4.60
C VAL A 793 22.24 -19.99 -3.32
N THR A 794 22.63 -18.73 -3.22
CA THR A 794 23.37 -18.19 -2.07
C THR A 794 22.71 -16.91 -1.57
N PHE A 795 22.56 -16.82 -0.26
CA PHE A 795 22.07 -15.68 0.48
C PHE A 795 23.16 -15.14 1.39
N ASP A 796 23.21 -13.82 1.55
CA ASP A 796 23.90 -13.20 2.66
C ASP A 796 23.00 -13.27 3.90
N LEU A 797 23.61 -13.59 5.04
CA LEU A 797 22.96 -13.57 6.35
C LEU A 797 23.98 -13.05 7.36
N LYS A 798 24.06 -11.72 7.45
CA LYS A 798 24.96 -11.02 8.37
C LYS A 798 24.41 -11.14 9.80
N PRO A 799 25.25 -11.11 10.84
CA PRO A 799 24.77 -11.10 12.21
C PRO A 799 23.76 -9.98 12.51
N SER A 800 23.94 -8.80 11.90
CA SER A 800 23.01 -7.66 12.00
C SER A 800 21.60 -7.98 11.48
N ASP A 801 21.48 -8.91 10.54
CA ASP A 801 20.18 -9.31 9.98
C ASP A 801 19.38 -10.15 10.98
N LEU A 802 20.01 -10.62 12.06
CA LEU A 802 19.39 -11.35 13.16
C LEU A 802 19.11 -10.44 14.36
N ALA A 803 19.36 -9.13 14.24
CA ALA A 803 19.10 -8.19 15.31
C ALA A 803 17.59 -8.03 15.55
N ARG A 804 17.25 -7.85 16.82
CA ARG A 804 15.90 -7.52 17.31
C ARG A 804 15.96 -6.32 18.25
N TRP A 805 14.82 -5.72 18.53
CA TRP A 805 14.71 -4.61 19.45
C TRP A 805 14.59 -5.11 20.90
N ASP A 806 15.46 -4.60 21.77
CA ASP A 806 15.51 -4.91 23.19
C ASP A 806 14.78 -3.84 24.01
N GLN A 807 13.53 -4.11 24.42
CA GLN A 807 12.65 -3.17 25.14
C GLN A 807 13.25 -2.75 26.50
N THR A 808 13.73 -3.72 27.27
CA THR A 808 15.09 -3.72 27.82
C THR A 808 15.87 -2.43 28.07
N ARG A 809 16.58 -2.08 27.00
CA ARG A 809 17.64 -1.07 26.95
C ARG A 809 17.42 -0.12 25.77
N GLN A 810 16.28 -0.26 25.07
CA GLN A 810 15.85 0.51 23.91
C GLN A 810 16.91 0.57 22.81
N ARG A 811 17.41 -0.59 22.39
CA ARG A 811 18.41 -0.71 21.32
C ARG A 811 18.28 -2.01 20.54
N TRP A 812 18.87 -2.03 19.34
CA TRP A 812 19.07 -3.26 18.59
C TRP A 812 20.09 -4.17 19.28
N VAL A 813 19.78 -5.47 19.36
CA VAL A 813 20.64 -6.50 19.93
C VAL A 813 20.62 -7.76 19.05
N VAL A 814 21.77 -8.41 18.92
CA VAL A 814 21.86 -9.79 18.43
C VAL A 814 22.05 -10.67 19.65
N GLU A 815 21.14 -11.63 19.88
CA GLU A 815 21.18 -12.48 21.06
C GLU A 815 22.03 -13.74 20.87
N THR A 816 22.60 -14.25 21.96
CA THR A 816 23.10 -15.62 22.01
C THR A 816 21.91 -16.58 21.98
N SER A 817 21.71 -17.24 20.84
CA SER A 817 20.60 -18.17 20.63
C SER A 817 20.91 -19.15 19.50
N VAL A 818 20.19 -20.27 19.48
CA VAL A 818 20.17 -21.14 18.31
C VAL A 818 19.05 -20.68 17.39
N HIS A 819 19.40 -20.38 16.14
CA HIS A 819 18.45 -20.03 15.11
C HIS A 819 18.20 -21.24 14.21
N ASP A 820 16.94 -21.53 13.95
CA ASP A 820 16.56 -22.35 12.81
C ASP A 820 16.79 -21.54 11.53
N VAL A 821 17.44 -22.17 10.55
CA VAL A 821 17.59 -21.63 9.20
C VAL A 821 16.71 -22.48 8.30
N LEU A 822 15.64 -21.89 7.78
CA LEU A 822 14.56 -22.58 7.08
C LEU A 822 14.58 -22.17 5.61
N LEU A 823 14.66 -23.12 4.69
CA LEU A 823 14.60 -22.86 3.26
C LEU A 823 13.39 -23.56 2.66
N GLY A 824 12.55 -22.77 2.00
CA GLY A 824 11.28 -23.23 1.47
C GLY A 824 10.88 -22.49 0.20
N SER A 825 9.77 -22.94 -0.38
CA SER A 825 9.11 -22.26 -1.49
C SER A 825 7.94 -21.39 -1.03
N SER A 826 7.59 -21.46 0.25
CA SER A 826 6.62 -20.61 0.96
C SER A 826 6.93 -20.67 2.46
N SER A 827 6.26 -19.84 3.28
CA SER A 827 6.40 -19.91 4.74
C SER A 827 5.82 -21.20 5.35
N SER A 828 5.04 -21.98 4.59
CA SER A 828 4.48 -23.28 5.00
C SER A 828 5.13 -24.49 4.32
N ASP A 829 5.72 -24.35 3.13
CA ASP A 829 6.49 -25.41 2.42
C ASP A 829 7.99 -25.25 2.68
N ILE A 830 8.41 -25.55 3.92
CA ILE A 830 9.82 -25.61 4.30
C ILE A 830 10.41 -26.97 3.91
N ARG A 831 11.28 -26.95 2.90
CA ARG A 831 11.86 -28.16 2.28
C ARG A 831 13.17 -28.58 2.90
N GLN A 832 13.93 -27.62 3.43
CA GLN A 832 15.23 -27.87 4.03
C GLN A 832 15.44 -27.01 5.28
N ARG A 833 16.24 -27.53 6.21
CA ARG A 833 16.54 -26.88 7.47
C ARG A 833 18.02 -27.02 7.81
N ALA A 834 18.57 -25.98 8.42
CA ALA A 834 19.84 -25.99 9.11
C ALA A 834 19.68 -25.30 10.47
N THR A 835 20.76 -25.29 11.24
CA THR A 835 20.82 -24.53 12.49
C THR A 835 22.03 -23.61 12.45
N LEU A 836 21.90 -22.45 13.10
CA LEU A 836 22.95 -21.48 13.27
C LEU A 836 23.03 -21.15 14.77
N ALA A 837 24.13 -21.52 15.41
CA ALA A 837 24.43 -21.05 16.76
C ALA A 837 24.99 -19.62 16.65
N VAL A 838 24.25 -18.65 17.17
CA VAL A 838 24.63 -17.25 17.19
C VAL A 838 25.26 -16.94 18.55
N GLN A 839 26.42 -16.31 18.54
CA GLN A 839 27.06 -15.75 19.73
C GLN A 839 26.85 -14.24 19.73
N GLY A 840 26.01 -13.78 20.65
CA GLY A 840 25.65 -12.38 20.82
C GLY A 840 25.55 -12.03 22.29
N GLU A 841 24.69 -11.09 22.64
CA GLU A 841 24.42 -10.74 24.04
C GLU A 841 23.24 -11.56 24.61
N THR A 842 23.00 -11.48 25.91
CA THR A 842 21.73 -11.94 26.49
C THR A 842 20.96 -10.69 26.92
N ILE A 843 19.69 -10.60 26.58
CA ILE A 843 18.83 -9.54 27.12
C ILE A 843 18.80 -9.70 28.65
N PRO A 844 19.23 -8.68 29.41
CA PRO A 844 19.30 -8.80 30.86
C PRO A 844 17.90 -8.87 31.47
N VAL A 845 17.82 -9.39 32.70
CA VAL A 845 16.65 -9.20 33.54
C VAL A 845 16.33 -7.71 33.69
N ARG A 846 15.05 -7.38 33.78
CA ARG A 846 14.63 -5.98 33.82
C ARG A 846 15.02 -5.33 35.15
N ASP A 847 15.80 -4.27 35.09
CA ASP A 847 16.16 -3.45 36.25
C ASP A 847 15.20 -2.25 36.34
N LEU A 848 14.22 -2.33 37.24
CA LEU A 848 13.26 -1.26 37.45
C LEU A 848 13.73 -0.23 38.50
N SER A 849 14.93 -0.38 39.07
CA SER A 849 15.50 0.62 40.00
C SER A 849 15.99 1.88 39.30
N VAL A 850 16.24 1.79 37.99
CA VAL A 850 16.55 2.93 37.14
C VAL A 850 15.27 3.52 36.53
N THR A 851 15.33 4.78 36.11
CA THR A 851 14.23 5.42 35.39
C THR A 851 13.93 4.65 34.10
N THR A 852 12.71 4.14 34.02
CA THR A 852 12.19 3.33 32.92
C THR A 852 11.09 4.09 32.20
N ARG A 853 11.13 4.07 30.87
CA ARG A 853 10.10 4.60 29.97
C ARG A 853 8.86 3.69 30.01
N ALA A 854 7.68 4.26 30.30
CA ALA A 854 6.47 3.46 30.47
C ALA A 854 6.04 2.74 29.19
N GLU A 855 6.31 3.33 28.03
CA GLU A 855 6.05 2.77 26.70
C GLU A 855 6.95 1.58 26.32
N THR A 856 7.92 1.22 27.17
CA THR A 856 8.81 0.06 26.98
C THR A 856 8.30 -1.20 27.67
N PHE A 857 6.99 -1.28 27.89
CA PHE A 857 6.34 -2.46 28.43
C PHE A 857 6.56 -3.69 27.55
N ASP A 858 6.43 -4.85 28.18
CA ASP A 858 6.51 -6.17 27.53
C ASP A 858 5.13 -6.63 27.05
N ALA A 859 4.08 -6.32 27.82
CA ALA A 859 2.68 -6.61 27.48
C ALA A 859 1.74 -5.53 28.02
N TYR A 860 0.52 -5.46 27.49
CA TYR A 860 -0.48 -4.48 27.92
C TYR A 860 -1.91 -4.94 27.64
N ALA A 861 -2.89 -4.27 28.26
CA ALA A 861 -4.29 -4.34 27.87
C ALA A 861 -5.00 -3.00 28.09
N GLY A 862 -5.84 -2.60 27.13
CA GLY A 862 -6.74 -1.43 27.21
C GLY A 862 -6.07 -0.05 27.15
N VAL A 863 -4.78 0.04 27.45
CA VAL A 863 -4.03 1.30 27.37
C VAL A 863 -3.85 1.81 25.94
N LYS A 864 -3.73 3.12 25.82
CA LYS A 864 -3.36 3.82 24.59
C LYS A 864 -1.96 4.40 24.73
N LEU A 865 -1.18 4.31 23.66
CA LEU A 865 0.03 5.10 23.50
C LEU A 865 -0.36 6.49 22.99
N LEU A 866 0.18 7.49 23.66
CA LEU A 866 -0.11 8.90 23.44
C LEU A 866 1.21 9.68 23.34
N ASP A 867 1.13 10.91 22.87
CA ASP A 867 2.28 11.79 22.77
C ASP A 867 2.66 12.35 24.16
N GLU A 868 3.97 12.38 24.45
CA GLU A 868 4.44 12.99 25.71
C GLU A 868 4.38 14.51 25.66
N SER A 869 4.76 15.06 24.52
CA SER A 869 4.70 16.47 24.17
C SER A 869 4.40 16.60 22.69
N LYS A 870 4.01 17.80 22.27
CA LYS A 870 3.82 18.08 20.84
C LYS A 870 5.08 17.88 19.99
N ALA A 871 6.27 18.03 20.57
CA ALA A 871 7.53 17.92 19.85
C ALA A 871 8.11 16.50 19.79
N SER A 872 7.99 15.71 20.86
CA SER A 872 8.56 14.36 20.93
C SER A 872 8.09 13.55 22.14
N GLY A 873 8.43 12.26 22.14
CA GLY A 873 8.17 11.31 23.23
C GLY A 873 6.79 10.64 23.13
N THR A 874 6.68 9.48 23.78
CA THR A 874 5.46 8.66 23.85
C THR A 874 5.20 8.28 25.30
N VAL A 875 3.94 8.27 25.72
CA VAL A 875 3.49 7.94 27.07
C VAL A 875 2.35 6.92 27.02
N VAL A 876 2.08 6.30 28.15
CA VAL A 876 0.98 5.34 28.30
C VAL A 876 -0.19 6.03 28.99
N GLY A 877 -1.38 5.98 28.40
CA GLY A 877 -2.62 6.42 29.02
C GLY A 877 -3.63 5.27 29.19
N ALA A 878 -4.34 5.25 30.31
CA ALA A 878 -5.48 4.33 30.49
C ALA A 878 -6.77 4.94 29.93
N SER A 879 -7.55 4.11 29.24
CA SER A 879 -8.88 4.44 28.75
C SER A 879 -9.96 4.10 29.79
N ALA A 880 -9.73 3.05 30.59
CA ALA A 880 -10.64 2.54 31.59
C ALA A 880 -9.91 2.08 32.86
N ALA A 881 -10.67 1.94 33.94
CA ALA A 881 -10.15 1.35 35.16
C ALA A 881 -9.80 -0.13 34.93
N GLY A 882 -8.60 -0.53 35.37
CA GLY A 882 -8.11 -1.89 35.17
C GLY A 882 -7.27 -2.09 33.91
N ASP A 883 -7.12 -1.07 33.06
CA ASP A 883 -6.11 -1.07 32.00
C ASP A 883 -4.71 -1.15 32.61
N TRP A 884 -3.81 -1.89 31.96
CA TRP A 884 -2.51 -2.18 32.55
C TRP A 884 -1.38 -2.30 31.52
N ILE A 885 -0.16 -2.10 32.01
CA ILE A 885 1.09 -2.44 31.34
C ILE A 885 1.93 -3.34 32.24
N ALA A 886 2.67 -4.27 31.64
CA ALA A 886 3.51 -5.23 32.33
C ALA A 886 4.99 -5.04 32.00
N PHE A 887 5.82 -5.22 33.00
CA PHE A 887 7.27 -5.31 32.93
C PHE A 887 7.65 -6.68 33.47
N GLU A 888 7.84 -7.61 32.55
CA GLU A 888 8.08 -9.00 32.84
C GLU A 888 9.51 -9.21 33.34
N ASP A 889 9.71 -10.27 34.10
CA ASP A 889 11.04 -10.72 34.44
C ASP A 889 11.92 -9.69 35.18
N ALA A 890 11.30 -8.89 36.05
CA ALA A 890 11.96 -7.81 36.77
C ALA A 890 12.75 -8.31 37.98
N ALA A 891 13.99 -7.86 38.11
CA ALA A 891 14.87 -8.15 39.24
C ALA A 891 14.65 -7.15 40.38
N LEU A 892 13.84 -7.54 41.36
CA LEU A 892 13.42 -6.67 42.46
C LEU A 892 14.34 -6.80 43.69
N ARG A 893 14.96 -5.68 44.09
CA ARG A 893 16.03 -5.63 45.12
C ARG A 893 15.58 -5.16 46.50
N GLY A 894 14.34 -5.44 46.91
CA GLY A 894 13.88 -5.07 48.25
C GLY A 894 13.45 -3.62 48.41
N GLY A 895 13.20 -2.92 47.30
CA GLY A 895 12.79 -1.53 47.29
C GLY A 895 11.51 -1.28 48.09
N THR A 896 11.31 -0.03 48.50
CA THR A 896 10.13 0.43 49.24
C THR A 896 9.49 1.67 48.63
N THR A 897 9.98 2.16 47.49
CA THR A 897 9.52 3.41 46.91
C THR A 897 9.25 3.27 45.42
N PHE A 898 8.04 3.60 45.01
CA PHE A 898 7.71 3.85 43.61
C PHE A 898 7.78 5.35 43.35
N THR A 899 8.42 5.74 42.25
CA THR A 899 8.44 7.11 41.75
C THR A 899 7.99 7.10 40.29
N ALA A 900 7.07 7.98 39.93
CA ALA A 900 6.61 8.12 38.54
C ALA A 900 6.53 9.59 38.12
N ARG A 901 6.80 9.84 36.84
CA ARG A 901 6.50 11.11 36.17
C ARG A 901 5.27 10.91 35.30
N ALA A 902 4.21 11.64 35.63
CA ALA A 902 2.91 11.52 34.98
C ALA A 902 2.18 12.87 34.89
N SER A 903 1.18 12.96 34.02
CA SER A 903 0.30 14.13 33.87
C SER A 903 -1.18 13.73 33.94
N GLY A 904 -2.06 14.72 34.10
CA GLY A 904 -3.48 14.51 34.36
C GLY A 904 -3.76 14.31 35.85
N ALA A 905 -4.79 13.51 36.16
CA ALA A 905 -5.18 13.18 37.52
C ALA A 905 -5.53 11.69 37.60
N GLY A 906 -5.22 11.03 38.71
CA GLY A 906 -5.58 9.63 38.90
C GLY A 906 -4.61 8.88 39.81
N THR A 907 -4.69 7.56 39.76
CA THR A 907 -3.82 6.67 40.54
C THR A 907 -2.96 5.80 39.63
N ILE A 908 -1.84 5.33 40.17
CA ILE A 908 -1.03 4.27 39.55
C ILE A 908 -0.87 3.19 40.62
N GLU A 909 -1.46 2.03 40.38
CA GLU A 909 -1.24 0.88 41.26
C GLU A 909 -0.03 0.10 40.78
N VAL A 910 0.85 -0.27 41.71
CA VAL A 910 1.98 -1.17 41.45
C VAL A 910 1.63 -2.55 41.98
N ARG A 911 1.56 -3.54 41.10
CA ARG A 911 1.13 -4.90 41.42
C ARG A 911 2.15 -5.93 40.99
N LEU A 912 2.16 -7.08 41.66
CA LEU A 912 3.03 -8.22 41.31
C LEU A 912 2.23 -9.41 40.79
N GLY A 913 2.78 -10.06 39.77
CA GLY A 913 2.35 -11.35 39.22
C GLY A 913 1.11 -11.30 38.32
N SER A 914 0.20 -10.35 38.51
CA SER A 914 -0.93 -10.11 37.59
C SER A 914 -1.50 -8.70 37.79
N PRO A 915 -2.33 -8.17 36.86
CA PRO A 915 -2.96 -6.85 37.02
C PRO A 915 -3.97 -6.81 38.18
N THR A 916 -4.39 -7.96 38.72
CA THR A 916 -5.24 -8.07 39.93
C THR A 916 -4.48 -8.71 41.10
N GLY A 917 -3.17 -8.91 40.94
CA GLY A 917 -2.30 -9.58 41.90
C GLY A 917 -2.01 -8.72 43.12
N ARG A 918 -0.96 -9.09 43.86
CA ARG A 918 -0.60 -8.44 45.13
C ARG A 918 -0.31 -6.96 44.89
N LEU A 919 -1.14 -6.10 45.47
CA LEU A 919 -0.89 -4.65 45.50
C LEU A 919 0.30 -4.36 46.41
N LEU A 920 1.31 -3.68 45.86
CA LEU A 920 2.45 -3.18 46.62
C LEU A 920 2.19 -1.78 47.15
N GLY A 921 1.57 -0.93 46.34
CA GLY A 921 1.21 0.42 46.74
C GLY A 921 0.52 1.17 45.61
N THR A 922 -0.05 2.32 45.95
CA THR A 922 -0.77 3.17 45.02
C THR A 922 -0.20 4.58 45.11
N ALA A 923 0.26 5.10 43.97
CA ALA A 923 0.61 6.50 43.82
C ALA A 923 -0.60 7.29 43.39
N THR A 924 -0.88 8.44 44.03
CA THR A 924 -2.00 9.32 43.68
C THR A 924 -1.47 10.63 43.15
N LEU A 925 -1.79 10.93 41.89
CA LEU A 925 -1.46 12.17 41.22
C LEU A 925 -2.65 13.13 41.32
N ALA A 926 -2.44 14.26 41.99
CA ALA A 926 -3.36 15.40 41.91
C ALA A 926 -3.31 16.00 40.50
N ASP A 927 -4.43 16.58 40.05
CA ASP A 927 -4.53 17.18 38.72
C ASP A 927 -3.40 18.16 38.43
N THR A 928 -2.65 17.88 37.35
CA THR A 928 -1.54 18.72 36.90
C THR A 928 -1.97 19.92 36.06
N GLY A 929 -3.27 20.05 35.77
CA GLY A 929 -3.84 21.16 35.01
C GLY A 929 -3.70 21.02 33.49
N GLY A 930 -3.20 19.89 32.99
CA GLY A 930 -3.13 19.61 31.56
C GLY A 930 -2.31 18.37 31.20
N VAL A 931 -2.59 17.79 30.03
CA VAL A 931 -1.97 16.52 29.58
C VAL A 931 -0.47 16.62 29.28
N TYR A 932 0.06 17.83 29.09
CA TYR A 932 1.50 18.08 28.87
C TYR A 932 2.22 18.64 30.11
N THR A 933 1.51 18.83 31.22
CA THR A 933 2.09 19.29 32.49
C THR A 933 2.39 18.08 33.35
N TYR A 934 3.66 17.69 33.44
CA TYR A 934 4.07 16.50 34.19
C TYR A 934 4.52 16.86 35.61
N ALA A 935 4.09 16.06 36.58
CA ALA A 935 4.57 16.11 37.95
C ALA A 935 5.20 14.76 38.34
N THR A 936 6.00 14.79 39.39
CA THR A 936 6.54 13.57 40.01
C THR A 936 5.63 13.16 41.17
N VAL A 937 5.25 11.89 41.19
CA VAL A 937 4.46 11.27 42.28
C VAL A 937 5.25 10.12 42.88
N THR A 938 5.13 9.94 44.20
CA THR A 938 5.79 8.86 44.92
C THR A 938 4.80 8.06 45.76
N ALA A 939 5.05 6.77 45.91
CA ALA A 939 4.30 5.91 46.84
C ALA A 939 5.23 4.98 47.63
N THR A 940 4.88 4.72 48.88
CA THR A 940 5.51 3.67 49.67
C THR A 940 4.96 2.32 49.22
N LEU A 941 5.87 1.36 48.98
CA LEU A 941 5.56 0.01 48.59
C LEU A 941 5.71 -0.96 49.77
N ALA A 942 4.78 -1.90 49.89
CA ALA A 942 4.92 -3.05 50.77
C ALA A 942 6.14 -3.89 50.35
N ARG A 943 6.83 -4.52 51.30
CA ARG A 943 8.07 -5.29 51.01
C ARG A 943 7.86 -6.36 49.93
N PHE A 944 8.78 -6.39 48.97
CA PHE A 944 8.88 -7.36 47.88
C PHE A 944 10.35 -7.70 47.62
N SER A 945 10.63 -8.82 46.96
CA SER A 945 12.00 -9.21 46.57
C SER A 945 11.95 -10.33 45.54
N GLY A 946 13.04 -10.51 44.79
CA GLY A 946 13.20 -11.63 43.86
C GLY A 946 12.85 -11.26 42.43
N ARG A 947 12.63 -12.28 41.59
CA ARG A 947 12.37 -12.13 40.16
C ARG A 947 10.89 -12.37 39.89
N GLN A 948 10.15 -11.33 39.50
CA GLN A 948 8.70 -11.38 39.28
C GLN A 948 8.25 -10.32 38.26
N ASP A 949 7.08 -10.53 37.66
CA ASP A 949 6.46 -9.57 36.76
C ASP A 949 5.81 -8.43 37.56
N VAL A 950 6.06 -7.20 37.10
CA VAL A 950 5.50 -5.98 37.69
C VAL A 950 4.45 -5.42 36.75
N TYR A 951 3.26 -5.18 37.29
CA TYR A 951 2.16 -4.54 36.58
C TYR A 951 1.97 -3.12 37.11
N LEU A 952 1.86 -2.18 36.19
CA LEU A 952 1.34 -0.85 36.49
C LEU A 952 -0.09 -0.76 35.98
N VAL A 953 -1.01 -0.39 36.86
CA VAL A 953 -2.43 -0.18 36.54
C VAL A 953 -2.74 1.31 36.69
N PRO A 954 -2.52 2.11 35.63
CA PRO A 954 -2.86 3.53 35.64
C PRO A 954 -4.38 3.72 35.63
N GLY A 955 -4.87 4.69 36.39
CA GLY A 955 -6.25 5.13 36.37
C GLY A 955 -6.58 5.93 35.09
N PRO A 956 -7.85 5.94 34.66
CA PRO A 956 -8.27 6.67 33.46
C PRO A 956 -7.97 8.17 33.58
N GLY A 957 -7.53 8.78 32.48
CA GLY A 957 -7.18 10.20 32.42
C GLY A 957 -5.74 10.55 32.83
N LEU A 958 -4.98 9.59 33.35
CA LEU A 958 -3.55 9.72 33.64
C LEU A 958 -2.71 9.39 32.40
N ARG A 959 -1.65 10.16 32.14
CA ARG A 959 -0.60 9.81 31.18
C ARG A 959 0.72 9.55 31.92
N LEU A 960 1.21 8.32 31.85
CA LEU A 960 2.42 7.87 32.51
C LEU A 960 3.61 7.93 31.53
N ALA A 961 4.61 8.76 31.84
CA ALA A 961 5.82 8.88 31.00
C ALA A 961 6.94 7.95 31.47
N THR A 962 7.33 8.05 32.73
CA THR A 962 8.45 7.28 33.28
C THR A 962 8.19 6.84 34.70
N PHE A 963 8.87 5.80 35.16
CA PHE A 963 8.83 5.36 36.56
C PHE A 963 10.13 4.69 37.01
N SER A 964 10.29 4.49 38.31
CA SER A 964 11.32 3.66 38.93
C SER A 964 10.83 3.08 40.26
N ILE A 965 11.37 1.93 40.64
CA ILE A 965 11.09 1.19 41.88
C ILE A 965 12.40 1.05 42.66
N GLY A 966 12.57 1.91 43.67
CA GLY A 966 13.76 2.02 44.52
C GLY A 966 13.61 1.35 45.88
#